data_AF-A0AB74CXD1-F1
#
_entry.id   AF-A0AB74CXD1-F1
#
_cell.length_a   1.000
_cell.length_b   1.000
_cell.length_c   1.000
_cell.angle_alpha   90.00
_cell.angle_beta   90.00
_cell.angle_gamma   90.00
#
_symmetry.space_group_name_H-M   'P 1'
#
loop_
_entity.id
_entity.type
_entity.pdbx_description
1 polymer ?
#
loop_
_entity_poly.entity_id
_entity_poly.type
_entity_poly.pdbx_seq_one_letter_code
_entity_poly.pdbx_strand_id
1 'polypeptide(L)'
;MKKKWIGLFLSLLLLTGSVAPNAYAVTQSSTSDELKTEHTTETSTQPMSESTTHESTDDSLPQDSAKEEDSGEYSENNEITEKIEINKSNFPDDHFRNWLLEMIDTDKDGYLSNELLEVTQLNLEGLQIQTLEGVNFFKNLTKIEVQNNELKELDVHELKKLAYLDVSSNQLSKIDLSQNSELTYFKGENQTVTSIANKMDNKWEINDDTLKPEKEQTTLETEKWQYDGSHFYSSEQTPLSYIYEVDFSDDAVLEEAAEKTLTVKVTVEYMEPEQKEADSIVPDSSSIVLKKGETKQLAYTSVPDGSIISDPLWESSDPSVIEVDENGKVTAKEAGEAKVELKNAEKVLGEFTVIVEAEKNESQTKETAQTSDETTDRSPIYRRSALAATPTITYQTHVKNIGWQENQTNGATAGTTGRNLWIEAIKLSTSGTGVTGDIEYSSHIKNIGWQDYVKNGETSGTTGRVLQMEAIKIRLTGQLAQTYDVYYRVHSANFGWLGWAKNGENAGTAGYVYQMEAIQVQLVRKEATGPVTGNAFIEKGKNNPVISYQSFVKDQGWQENQTNGATSGTTGQNLWIEAMRMQISDTTLTGDIEYSAHVKNIGWQNYVKNNEIAGTTDRYAQIEAMRVRLTGQLSQYYNVYYRVHSANFGWLGWARNGENAGTAGFVYQVEAVEVQLVPKGQAAPGTGTAFYDKNTLQNPTINYQAHLRNIGWQSVQSNGNNAGLTGQSARIEALRINVANTPLPGAVEYTSHVQNIGWQNYSRNNEISGTTGRALHTEAVRIRLTGQLNRFYDIYYRVHSARLGWLDWAKNDQYAGTSRLNLPMEAIQVVIVKKGAAAPGPTTNPYQTSINHLFVMGHGVNDPGASYNGVNERDFTRGELMPHLQRWAARLTRNRITFYNTAADMYQDSQRMQGAYTISSSFSSVSEFHLDSGVIGVSTGGHVIAHRNGNSLTAQNYAIANVIRNYVGLWGSVQNTGGINLRADLLNMNVLQSRGIPYRLAELGFITNTNDVANIRNNIDMIAKGIVESVTGENL
;
A
#
# COMPACT_ATOMS: atom_id res chain seq x y z
N MET A 1 27.24 -43.03 16.54
CA MET A 1 27.48 -43.23 17.99
C MET A 1 28.47 -42.19 18.48
N LYS A 2 28.12 -41.49 19.58
CA LYS A 2 28.96 -40.73 20.56
C LYS A 2 29.79 -39.54 20.00
N LYS A 3 29.38 -38.27 20.15
CA LYS A 3 29.27 -37.35 21.33
C LYS A 3 30.59 -37.05 22.08
N LYS A 4 30.80 -35.73 22.30
CA LYS A 4 31.64 -34.99 23.29
C LYS A 4 33.08 -34.65 22.85
N TRP A 5 33.71 -33.52 23.18
CA TRP A 5 33.39 -32.12 23.54
C TRP A 5 34.79 -31.47 23.83
N ILE A 6 34.97 -30.19 23.53
CA ILE A 6 36.01 -29.22 24.03
C ILE A 6 37.47 -29.34 23.54
N GLY A 7 38.01 -28.20 23.04
CA GLY A 7 39.30 -27.69 23.56
C GLY A 7 40.31 -27.05 22.60
N LEU A 8 40.28 -25.71 22.51
CA LEU A 8 41.37 -24.74 22.24
C LEU A 8 42.32 -24.90 21.04
N PHE A 9 42.39 -23.87 20.19
CA PHE A 9 43.51 -22.90 20.10
C PHE A 9 43.29 -21.95 18.92
N LEU A 10 43.16 -20.64 19.15
CA LEU A 10 43.86 -19.63 18.34
C LEU A 10 43.86 -18.27 19.01
N SER A 11 45.08 -17.78 19.17
CA SER A 11 45.51 -16.53 19.78
C SER A 11 45.76 -15.44 18.73
N LEU A 12 45.70 -14.19 19.19
CA LEU A 12 46.19 -12.91 18.61
C LEU A 12 45.30 -12.18 17.59
N LEU A 13 44.55 -11.17 18.05
CA LEU A 13 44.97 -9.75 18.04
C LEU A 13 44.08 -8.93 19.02
N LEU A 14 44.70 -8.25 19.98
CA LEU A 14 44.07 -7.37 20.98
C LEU A 14 44.81 -6.03 20.98
N LEU A 15 44.07 -4.93 20.78
CA LEU A 15 44.31 -3.51 21.12
C LEU A 15 43.32 -2.74 20.21
N THR A 16 42.22 -2.13 20.65
CA THR A 16 42.04 -1.17 21.75
C THR A 16 40.58 -1.18 22.27
N GLY A 17 40.38 -1.03 23.59
CA GLY A 17 39.08 -0.81 24.25
C GLY A 17 38.45 0.56 23.91
N SER A 18 37.17 0.80 24.21
CA SER A 18 36.68 0.99 25.58
C SER A 18 35.18 0.69 25.76
N VAL A 19 34.86 0.37 27.02
CA VAL A 19 33.61 -0.14 27.59
C VAL A 19 32.77 1.01 28.17
N ALA A 20 31.45 0.95 28.06
CA ALA A 20 30.50 1.81 28.78
C ALA A 20 30.05 1.16 30.10
N PRO A 21 29.91 1.89 31.22
CA PRO A 21 29.32 1.36 32.44
C PRO A 21 27.86 1.83 32.62
N ASN A 22 26.98 0.90 32.98
CA ASN A 22 25.75 1.20 33.72
C ASN A 22 25.86 0.49 35.09
N ALA A 23 25.92 1.27 36.16
CA ALA A 23 25.78 0.80 37.53
C ALA A 23 24.72 1.67 38.21
N TYR A 24 23.62 1.03 38.63
CA TYR A 24 22.65 1.61 39.55
C TYR A 24 23.18 1.45 40.97
N ALA A 25 23.33 2.56 41.69
CA ALA A 25 23.67 2.59 43.10
C ALA A 25 22.39 2.63 43.94
N VAL A 26 22.34 1.70 44.89
CA VAL A 26 21.38 1.60 46.00
C VAL A 26 21.71 2.68 47.02
N THR A 27 20.73 3.48 47.43
CA THR A 27 20.83 4.36 48.59
C THR A 27 20.19 3.71 49.82
N GLN A 28 21.02 3.35 50.79
CA GLN A 28 20.61 3.14 52.17
C GLN A 28 20.63 4.49 52.91
N SER A 29 19.57 4.79 53.65
CA SER A 29 19.52 5.82 54.67
C SER A 29 19.20 5.14 56.00
N SER A 30 20.14 5.26 56.93
CA SER A 30 20.10 4.81 58.31
C SER A 30 19.20 5.69 59.18
N THR A 31 18.36 5.09 60.03
CA THR A 31 18.03 5.63 61.36
C THR A 31 17.87 4.48 62.35
N SER A 32 18.38 4.74 63.55
CA SER A 32 18.69 3.86 64.67
C SER A 32 17.50 3.55 65.59
N ASP A 33 17.53 2.30 66.08
CA ASP A 33 17.31 1.80 67.45
C ASP A 33 16.03 2.02 68.28
N GLU A 34 15.64 0.85 68.83
CA GLU A 34 14.98 0.53 70.11
C GLU A 34 13.48 0.82 70.31
N LEU A 35 12.68 -0.26 70.33
CA LEU A 35 12.15 -0.84 71.58
C LEU A 35 11.45 -2.19 71.36
N LYS A 36 11.59 -3.05 72.39
CA LYS A 36 11.11 -4.43 72.60
C LYS A 36 9.57 -4.53 72.47
N THR A 37 8.93 -5.67 72.20
CA THR A 37 8.88 -6.96 72.93
C THR A 37 7.95 -7.92 72.18
N GLU A 38 8.22 -9.23 72.25
CA GLU A 38 7.30 -10.39 72.42
C GLU A 38 6.00 -10.49 71.57
N HIS A 39 5.49 -11.62 71.08
CA HIS A 39 5.57 -13.01 71.50
C HIS A 39 4.96 -13.88 70.36
N THR A 40 5.67 -14.94 69.95
CA THR A 40 5.22 -16.32 69.66
C THR A 40 4.04 -16.69 68.75
N THR A 41 4.36 -17.69 67.89
CA THR A 41 3.66 -18.99 67.64
C THR A 41 2.33 -18.96 66.88
N GLU A 42 1.98 -19.88 66.00
CA GLU A 42 2.58 -21.12 65.48
C GLU A 42 1.69 -21.60 64.31
N THR A 43 2.31 -22.31 63.37
CA THR A 43 1.88 -23.58 62.73
C THR A 43 0.37 -23.84 62.52
N SER A 44 -0.11 -24.33 61.36
CA SER A 44 0.27 -25.64 60.83
C SER A 44 -0.53 -26.01 59.58
N THR A 45 0.18 -26.60 58.60
CA THR A 45 -0.17 -27.76 57.75
C THR A 45 -1.43 -27.76 56.86
N GLN A 46 -1.20 -27.62 55.55
CA GLN A 46 -1.30 -28.66 54.47
C GLN A 46 -1.96 -30.03 54.78
N PRO A 47 -2.30 -30.89 53.77
CA PRO A 47 -2.46 -30.68 52.31
C PRO A 47 -3.59 -31.51 51.62
N MET A 48 -3.71 -31.31 50.28
CA MET A 48 -3.96 -32.30 49.20
C MET A 48 -5.18 -33.24 49.19
N SER A 49 -5.96 -33.17 48.10
CA SER A 49 -6.15 -34.23 47.07
C SER A 49 -7.25 -33.79 46.10
N GLU A 50 -6.97 -33.49 44.83
CA GLU A 50 -7.00 -34.38 43.65
C GLU A 50 -8.36 -34.99 43.27
N SER A 51 -8.68 -34.81 41.97
CA SER A 51 -9.31 -35.78 41.06
C SER A 51 -10.83 -35.66 40.72
N THR A 52 -11.04 -35.06 39.54
CA THR A 52 -11.71 -35.59 38.33
C THR A 52 -13.24 -35.72 38.21
N THR A 53 -13.71 -35.12 37.09
CA THR A 53 -14.50 -35.67 35.96
C THR A 53 -16.02 -35.52 35.86
N HIS A 54 -16.39 -35.08 34.64
CA HIS A 54 -17.63 -35.26 33.85
C HIS A 54 -18.92 -34.57 34.31
N GLU A 55 -19.88 -34.25 33.44
CA GLU A 55 -20.01 -33.78 32.04
C GLU A 55 -21.53 -33.74 31.82
N SER A 56 -22.07 -32.70 31.17
CA SER A 56 -23.44 -32.60 30.61
C SER A 56 -24.59 -32.59 31.64
N THR A 57 -25.74 -31.92 31.48
CA THR A 57 -26.53 -31.47 30.32
C THR A 57 -27.41 -30.27 30.71
N ASP A 58 -27.63 -29.37 29.74
CA ASP A 58 -28.89 -28.73 29.33
C ASP A 58 -30.14 -28.87 30.23
N ASP A 59 -30.81 -27.76 30.59
CA ASP A 59 -32.11 -27.37 30.01
C ASP A 59 -32.72 -26.10 30.69
N SER A 60 -33.18 -25.18 29.84
CA SER A 60 -34.30 -24.23 29.92
C SER A 60 -34.76 -23.48 31.22
N LEU A 61 -34.84 -22.14 31.03
CA LEU A 61 -35.62 -21.04 31.67
C LEU A 61 -37.14 -21.37 31.91
N PRO A 62 -38.01 -20.53 32.56
CA PRO A 62 -37.92 -19.07 32.82
C PRO A 62 -38.57 -18.47 34.12
N GLN A 63 -38.30 -17.16 34.36
CA GLN A 63 -39.11 -16.10 35.05
C GLN A 63 -39.56 -16.34 36.52
N ASP A 64 -39.60 -15.36 37.45
CA ASP A 64 -40.00 -13.96 37.41
C ASP A 64 -39.62 -13.23 38.72
N SER A 65 -39.56 -11.88 38.64
CA SER A 65 -39.81 -10.83 39.65
C SER A 65 -39.40 -10.96 41.13
N ALA A 66 -38.60 -10.01 41.62
CA ALA A 66 -39.08 -8.82 42.36
C ALA A 66 -37.97 -8.12 43.17
N LYS A 67 -38.16 -6.81 43.33
CA LYS A 67 -37.31 -5.76 43.91
C LYS A 67 -36.97 -5.96 45.39
N GLU A 68 -35.79 -5.46 45.80
CA GLU A 68 -35.60 -4.79 47.08
C GLU A 68 -34.53 -3.69 46.93
N GLU A 69 -34.90 -2.47 47.34
CA GLU A 69 -34.02 -1.32 47.55
C GLU A 69 -33.25 -1.52 48.86
N ASP A 70 -31.95 -1.26 48.89
CA ASP A 70 -31.29 -0.87 50.14
C ASP A 70 -30.23 0.20 49.90
N SER A 71 -30.32 1.22 50.74
CA SER A 71 -29.48 2.40 50.83
C SER A 71 -28.33 2.13 51.79
N GLY A 72 -27.07 2.31 51.38
CA GLY A 72 -25.95 2.18 52.31
C GLY A 72 -24.61 2.64 51.74
N GLU A 73 -24.16 3.79 52.23
CA GLU A 73 -22.77 4.25 52.40
C GLU A 73 -21.66 3.57 51.58
N TYR A 74 -21.09 4.31 50.61
CA TYR A 74 -19.83 3.96 49.97
C TYR A 74 -18.65 4.27 50.91
N SER A 75 -18.08 3.23 51.52
CA SER A 75 -16.74 3.27 52.09
C SER A 75 -15.71 3.09 50.98
N GLU A 76 -14.79 4.06 50.86
CA GLU A 76 -13.56 3.97 50.08
C GLU A 76 -12.71 2.78 50.55
N ASN A 77 -12.55 1.77 49.69
CA ASN A 77 -11.34 0.94 49.49
C ASN A 77 -11.72 -0.28 48.66
N ASN A 78 -11.51 -0.21 47.34
CA ASN A 78 -11.40 -1.39 46.49
C ASN A 78 -10.22 -1.18 45.54
N GLU A 79 -9.06 -1.76 45.88
CA GLU A 79 -8.03 -2.07 44.88
C GLU A 79 -8.64 -3.07 43.89
N ILE A 80 -8.65 -2.71 42.60
CA ILE A 80 -9.15 -3.56 41.53
C ILE A 80 -8.04 -4.52 41.10
N THR A 81 -8.33 -5.82 41.13
CA THR A 81 -7.43 -6.90 40.74
C THR A 81 -7.41 -7.21 39.24
N GLU A 82 -8.12 -6.46 38.40
CA GLU A 82 -8.22 -6.73 36.96
C GLU A 82 -7.35 -5.76 36.17
N LYS A 83 -6.25 -6.30 35.62
CA LYS A 83 -5.25 -5.58 34.84
C LYS A 83 -5.31 -6.06 33.40
N ILE A 84 -5.75 -5.21 32.48
CA ILE A 84 -5.94 -5.54 31.06
C ILE A 84 -4.78 -4.98 30.23
N GLU A 85 -4.05 -5.84 29.54
CA GLU A 85 -2.95 -5.39 28.67
C GLU A 85 -3.47 -4.67 27.41
N ILE A 86 -2.87 -3.54 27.07
CA ILE A 86 -3.22 -2.77 25.86
C ILE A 86 -2.51 -3.37 24.65
N ASN A 87 -3.03 -4.50 24.17
CA ASN A 87 -2.46 -5.27 23.06
C ASN A 87 -3.50 -5.58 21.97
N LYS A 88 -3.04 -6.10 20.84
CA LYS A 88 -3.90 -6.42 19.69
C LYS A 88 -4.98 -7.48 19.99
N SER A 89 -4.82 -8.30 21.03
CA SER A 89 -5.83 -9.29 21.39
C SER A 89 -7.01 -8.67 22.12
N ASN A 90 -6.77 -7.69 23.00
CA ASN A 90 -7.83 -7.04 23.79
C ASN A 90 -8.41 -5.82 23.08
N PHE A 91 -7.62 -5.17 22.24
CA PHE A 91 -7.96 -3.96 21.51
C PHE A 91 -7.39 -4.07 20.08
N PRO A 92 -8.05 -4.71 19.13
CA PRO A 92 -7.45 -5.05 17.83
C PRO A 92 -7.11 -3.84 16.95
N ASP A 93 -7.81 -2.72 17.14
CA ASP A 93 -7.58 -1.49 16.39
C ASP A 93 -6.33 -0.74 16.87
N ASP A 94 -5.43 -0.42 15.94
CA ASP A 94 -4.17 0.23 16.25
C ASP A 94 -4.38 1.69 16.70
N HIS A 95 -5.38 2.39 16.16
CA HIS A 95 -5.68 3.79 16.52
C HIS A 95 -6.31 3.88 17.90
N PHE A 96 -7.26 3.00 18.22
CA PHE A 96 -7.86 2.91 19.53
C PHE A 96 -6.83 2.54 20.60
N ARG A 97 -5.97 1.54 20.35
CA ARG A 97 -4.86 1.20 21.28
C ARG A 97 -3.90 2.33 21.51
N ASN A 98 -3.48 3.02 20.46
CA ASN A 98 -2.53 4.12 20.61
C ASN A 98 -3.16 5.27 21.41
N TRP A 99 -4.44 5.55 21.17
CA TRP A 99 -5.18 6.53 21.97
C TRP A 99 -5.28 6.09 23.44
N LEU A 100 -5.55 4.81 23.72
CA LEU A 100 -5.54 4.27 25.08
C LEU A 100 -4.17 4.43 25.75
N LEU A 101 -3.09 4.06 25.06
CA LEU A 101 -1.71 4.23 25.55
C LEU A 101 -1.33 5.70 25.79
N GLU A 102 -1.92 6.63 25.05
CA GLU A 102 -1.58 8.06 25.14
C GLU A 102 -2.42 8.79 26.19
N MET A 103 -3.74 8.58 26.16
CA MET A 103 -4.73 9.39 26.88
C MET A 103 -5.26 8.73 28.15
N ILE A 104 -5.28 7.39 28.19
CA ILE A 104 -5.89 6.64 29.31
C ILE A 104 -4.83 6.01 30.21
N ASP A 105 -3.84 5.32 29.65
CA ASP A 105 -2.71 4.73 30.39
C ASP A 105 -1.86 5.85 31.02
N THR A 106 -2.22 6.26 32.24
CA THR A 106 -1.62 7.44 32.89
C THR A 106 -0.24 7.15 33.47
N ASP A 107 -0.02 5.91 33.92
CA ASP A 107 1.25 5.47 34.51
C ASP A 107 2.25 4.93 33.47
N LYS A 108 1.81 4.76 32.22
CA LYS A 108 2.60 4.33 31.05
C LYS A 108 3.16 2.92 31.20
N ASP A 109 2.45 2.06 31.91
CA ASP A 109 2.87 0.68 32.15
C ASP A 109 2.39 -0.31 31.06
N GLY A 110 1.53 0.15 30.14
CA GLY A 110 0.99 -0.62 29.02
C GLY A 110 -0.26 -1.45 29.38
N TYR A 111 -0.84 -1.24 30.55
CA TYR A 111 -2.03 -1.92 31.02
C TYR A 111 -3.08 -0.91 31.52
N LEU A 112 -4.33 -1.36 31.57
CA LEU A 112 -5.44 -0.63 32.18
C LEU A 112 -5.78 -1.31 33.50
N SER A 113 -5.74 -0.55 34.58
CA SER A 113 -6.04 -1.01 35.94
C SER A 113 -7.05 -0.09 36.62
N ASN A 114 -6.58 0.86 37.44
CA ASN A 114 -7.43 1.89 38.05
C ASN A 114 -8.13 2.75 36.99
N GLU A 115 -7.51 2.92 35.82
CA GLU A 115 -8.07 3.63 34.67
C GLU A 115 -9.46 3.10 34.27
N LEU A 116 -9.68 1.78 34.35
CA LEU A 116 -10.97 1.16 33.97
C LEU A 116 -12.13 1.61 34.85
N LEU A 117 -11.84 2.00 36.11
CA LEU A 117 -12.83 2.55 37.02
C LEU A 117 -13.01 4.05 36.89
N GLU A 118 -11.91 4.79 36.71
CA GLU A 118 -11.89 6.25 36.76
C GLU A 118 -12.42 6.88 35.47
N VAL A 119 -12.21 6.21 34.33
CA VAL A 119 -12.63 6.72 33.04
C VAL A 119 -14.14 6.57 32.89
N THR A 120 -14.82 7.72 32.85
CA THR A 120 -16.27 7.81 32.64
C THR A 120 -16.63 8.33 31.25
N GLN A 121 -15.67 8.86 30.49
CA GLN A 121 -15.93 9.47 29.18
C GLN A 121 -14.81 9.14 28.19
N LEU A 122 -15.18 8.81 26.95
CA LEU A 122 -14.25 8.67 25.83
C LEU A 122 -14.59 9.67 24.74
N ASN A 123 -13.59 10.44 24.30
CA ASN A 123 -13.68 11.26 23.10
C ASN A 123 -12.65 10.74 22.08
N LEU A 124 -13.20 10.15 21.03
CA LEU A 124 -12.52 9.36 20.01
C LEU A 124 -12.81 9.93 18.61
N GLU A 125 -13.18 11.20 18.51
CA GLU A 125 -13.55 11.82 17.24
C GLU A 125 -12.39 11.88 16.23
N GLY A 126 -12.63 11.48 14.99
CA GLY A 126 -11.70 11.76 13.89
C GLY A 126 -10.38 10.98 13.95
N LEU A 127 -10.38 9.80 14.59
CA LEU A 127 -9.17 9.01 14.87
C LEU A 127 -8.93 7.87 13.87
N GLN A 128 -9.82 7.68 12.89
CA GLN A 128 -9.79 6.59 11.90
C GLN A 128 -9.90 5.21 12.54
N ILE A 129 -10.66 5.10 13.64
CA ILE A 129 -10.89 3.84 14.33
C ILE A 129 -11.85 2.97 13.52
N GLN A 130 -11.47 1.71 13.27
CA GLN A 130 -12.26 0.73 12.50
C GLN A 130 -13.03 -0.23 13.41
N THR A 131 -12.57 -0.45 14.64
CA THR A 131 -13.29 -1.20 15.68
C THR A 131 -13.04 -0.65 17.08
N LEU A 132 -14.08 -0.63 17.91
CA LEU A 132 -13.99 -0.37 19.36
C LEU A 132 -14.05 -1.65 20.20
N GLU A 133 -13.68 -2.80 19.63
CA GLU A 133 -13.50 -4.02 20.41
C GLU A 133 -12.56 -3.77 21.60
N GLY A 134 -13.01 -4.16 22.79
CA GLY A 134 -12.39 -3.84 24.08
C GLY A 134 -13.03 -2.65 24.83
N VAL A 135 -13.90 -1.84 24.22
CA VAL A 135 -14.57 -0.71 24.92
C VAL A 135 -15.40 -1.17 26.13
N ASN A 136 -15.93 -2.39 26.07
CA ASN A 136 -16.71 -2.99 27.16
C ASN A 136 -15.90 -3.27 28.44
N PHE A 137 -14.57 -3.16 28.44
CA PHE A 137 -13.78 -3.19 29.68
C PHE A 137 -14.05 -1.96 30.58
N PHE A 138 -14.51 -0.84 30.03
CA PHE A 138 -14.77 0.40 30.77
C PHE A 138 -16.20 0.45 31.33
N LYS A 139 -16.47 -0.32 32.39
CA LYS A 139 -17.83 -0.50 32.96
C LYS A 139 -18.48 0.79 33.49
N ASN A 140 -17.70 1.83 33.75
CA ASN A 140 -18.17 3.11 34.29
C ASN A 140 -18.41 4.20 33.24
N LEU A 141 -18.32 3.90 31.94
CA LEU A 141 -18.57 4.89 30.90
C LEU A 141 -20.01 5.41 30.95
N THR A 142 -20.11 6.74 31.00
CA THR A 142 -21.34 7.51 30.88
C THR A 142 -21.41 8.26 29.55
N LYS A 143 -20.28 8.47 28.86
CA LYS A 143 -20.24 9.20 27.59
C LYS A 143 -19.24 8.60 26.59
N ILE A 144 -19.67 8.39 25.36
CA ILE A 144 -18.80 8.04 24.23
C ILE A 144 -19.09 8.97 23.04
N GLU A 145 -18.04 9.63 22.54
CA GLU A 145 -18.03 10.39 21.30
C GLU A 145 -17.06 9.71 20.33
N VAL A 146 -17.55 9.07 19.27
CA VAL A 146 -16.73 8.36 18.27
C VAL A 146 -17.09 8.78 16.85
N GLN A 147 -17.60 9.99 16.69
CA GLN A 147 -17.95 10.53 15.38
C GLN A 147 -16.74 10.69 14.45
N ASN A 148 -16.97 10.68 13.13
CA ASN A 148 -15.93 10.85 12.10
C ASN A 148 -14.86 9.73 12.11
N ASN A 149 -15.29 8.47 12.21
CA ASN A 149 -14.41 7.30 12.18
C ASN A 149 -14.84 6.30 11.08
N GLU A 150 -14.36 5.06 11.14
CA GLU A 150 -14.59 4.02 10.14
C GLU A 150 -15.25 2.77 10.76
N LEU A 151 -16.01 2.94 11.86
CA LEU A 151 -16.64 1.84 12.57
C LEU A 151 -17.71 1.16 11.70
N LYS A 152 -17.59 -0.16 11.53
CA LYS A 152 -18.61 -1.00 10.85
C LYS A 152 -19.58 -1.67 11.81
N GLU A 153 -19.13 -1.86 13.05
CA GLU A 153 -19.91 -2.39 14.15
C GLU A 153 -19.51 -1.68 15.45
N LEU A 154 -20.43 -1.61 16.39
CA LEU A 154 -20.19 -1.12 17.73
C LEU A 154 -21.02 -1.93 18.71
N ASP A 155 -20.35 -2.56 19.67
CA ASP A 155 -20.99 -3.29 20.76
C ASP A 155 -20.83 -2.53 22.09
N VAL A 156 -21.96 -2.10 22.66
CA VAL A 156 -22.04 -1.36 23.93
C VAL A 156 -22.93 -2.05 24.97
N HIS A 157 -23.25 -3.33 24.78
CA HIS A 157 -24.26 -4.03 25.61
C HIS A 157 -23.90 -4.12 27.11
N GLU A 158 -22.60 -4.09 27.43
CA GLU A 158 -22.11 -4.14 28.82
C GLU A 158 -22.02 -2.76 29.49
N LEU A 159 -22.19 -1.67 28.74
CA LEU A 159 -22.06 -0.28 29.22
C LEU A 159 -23.36 0.24 29.82
N LYS A 160 -23.78 -0.35 30.96
CA LYS A 160 -25.07 -0.06 31.59
C LYS A 160 -25.25 1.40 32.06
N LYS A 161 -24.16 2.14 32.28
CA LYS A 161 -24.17 3.54 32.74
C LYS A 161 -24.11 4.56 31.59
N LEU A 162 -24.06 4.10 30.33
CA LEU A 162 -23.88 4.97 29.17
C LEU A 162 -25.11 5.89 29.01
N ALA A 163 -24.91 7.18 29.20
CA ALA A 163 -25.93 8.22 29.12
C ALA A 163 -25.88 9.03 27.82
N TYR A 164 -24.71 9.10 27.18
CA TYR A 164 -24.47 9.85 25.94
C TYR A 164 -23.67 9.01 24.95
N LEU A 165 -24.16 8.88 23.72
CA LEU A 165 -23.46 8.20 22.63
C LEU A 165 -23.58 8.97 21.31
N ASP A 166 -22.44 9.37 20.73
CA ASP A 166 -22.37 9.92 19.37
C ASP A 166 -21.51 9.01 18.48
N VAL A 167 -22.13 8.42 17.46
CA VAL A 167 -21.51 7.54 16.47
C VAL A 167 -21.59 8.12 15.06
N SER A 168 -21.91 9.41 14.91
CA SER A 168 -22.16 10.04 13.61
C SER A 168 -20.96 9.92 12.64
N SER A 169 -21.19 9.92 11.33
CA SER A 169 -20.12 9.84 10.32
C SER A 169 -19.22 8.61 10.50
N ASN A 170 -19.83 7.42 10.60
CA ASN A 170 -19.15 6.11 10.61
C ASN A 170 -19.69 5.22 9.46
N GLN A 171 -19.61 3.90 9.59
CA GLN A 171 -20.06 2.91 8.59
C GLN A 171 -20.99 1.85 9.22
N LEU A 172 -21.70 2.20 10.31
CA LEU A 172 -22.56 1.27 11.05
C LEU A 172 -23.83 0.96 10.24
N SER A 173 -24.16 -0.32 10.08
CA SER A 173 -25.42 -0.76 9.48
C SER A 173 -26.51 -1.09 10.50
N LYS A 174 -26.16 -1.22 11.79
CA LYS A 174 -27.05 -1.45 12.93
C LYS A 174 -26.37 -1.05 14.24
N ILE A 175 -27.15 -0.78 15.28
CA ILE A 175 -26.66 -0.65 16.66
C ILE A 175 -27.73 -1.16 17.64
N ASP A 176 -27.32 -2.00 18.60
CA ASP A 176 -28.21 -2.47 19.68
C ASP A 176 -27.97 -1.63 20.93
N LEU A 177 -29.00 -0.89 21.35
CA LEU A 177 -29.01 -0.04 22.53
C LEU A 177 -29.99 -0.54 23.61
N SER A 178 -30.57 -1.74 23.43
CA SER A 178 -31.60 -2.30 24.33
C SER A 178 -31.14 -2.47 25.77
N GLN A 179 -29.83 -2.51 25.97
CA GLN A 179 -29.16 -2.76 27.23
C GLN A 179 -28.65 -1.49 27.93
N ASN A 180 -28.75 -0.33 27.30
CA ASN A 180 -28.24 0.95 27.79
C ASN A 180 -29.40 1.80 28.34
N SER A 181 -30.02 1.36 29.44
CA SER A 181 -31.23 1.97 30.00
C SER A 181 -31.05 3.40 30.50
N GLU A 182 -29.81 3.82 30.76
CA GLU A 182 -29.47 5.18 31.22
C GLU A 182 -29.21 6.16 30.05
N LEU A 183 -29.29 5.69 28.80
CA LEU A 183 -29.03 6.51 27.62
C LEU A 183 -30.10 7.60 27.50
N THR A 184 -29.68 8.86 27.54
CA THR A 184 -30.57 10.03 27.40
C THR A 184 -30.28 10.80 26.12
N TYR A 185 -29.07 10.64 25.57
CA TYR A 185 -28.64 11.24 24.31
C TYR A 185 -28.01 10.20 23.39
N PHE A 186 -28.53 10.10 22.16
CA PHE A 186 -27.94 9.30 21.10
C PHE A 186 -27.89 10.12 19.80
N LYS A 187 -26.75 10.08 19.11
CA LYS A 187 -26.57 10.67 17.78
C LYS A 187 -25.87 9.67 16.86
N GLY A 188 -26.43 9.42 15.67
CA GLY A 188 -25.89 8.42 14.75
C GLY A 188 -25.88 8.82 13.27
N GLU A 189 -26.10 10.09 12.96
CA GLU A 189 -26.27 10.62 11.59
C GLU A 189 -25.13 10.22 10.63
N ASN A 190 -25.41 10.18 9.32
CA ASN A 190 -24.42 10.04 8.24
C ASN A 190 -23.57 8.75 8.27
N GLN A 191 -24.16 7.57 8.52
CA GLN A 191 -23.39 6.32 8.34
C GLN A 191 -23.23 6.01 6.86
N THR A 192 -22.00 6.03 6.35
CA THR A 192 -21.73 5.85 4.93
C THR A 192 -21.05 4.51 4.66
N VAL A 193 -21.70 3.64 3.88
CA VAL A 193 -21.11 2.38 3.41
C VAL A 193 -21.00 2.40 1.88
N THR A 194 -19.81 2.03 1.36
CA THR A 194 -19.55 1.94 -0.08
C THR A 194 -19.49 0.48 -0.51
N SER A 195 -20.31 0.10 -1.49
CA SER A 195 -20.29 -1.25 -2.07
C SER A 195 -20.29 -1.22 -3.61
N ILE A 196 -19.88 -2.33 -4.23
CA ILE A 196 -19.74 -2.43 -5.69
C ILE A 196 -20.92 -3.22 -6.26
N ALA A 197 -21.64 -2.62 -7.21
CA ALA A 197 -22.63 -3.29 -8.02
C ALA A 197 -21.96 -4.25 -9.02
N ASN A 198 -22.33 -5.53 -8.95
CA ASN A 198 -21.87 -6.56 -9.87
C ASN A 198 -22.98 -6.91 -10.87
N LYS A 199 -22.63 -7.16 -12.13
CA LYS A 199 -23.63 -7.55 -13.12
C LYS A 199 -23.91 -9.06 -13.04
N MET A 200 -25.12 -9.44 -12.64
CA MET A 200 -25.61 -10.83 -12.58
C MET A 200 -26.95 -10.94 -13.33
N ASP A 201 -27.12 -11.99 -14.15
CA ASP A 201 -28.36 -12.27 -14.90
C ASP A 201 -28.99 -11.07 -15.63
N ASN A 202 -28.13 -10.24 -16.25
CA ASN A 202 -28.52 -9.06 -17.03
C ASN A 202 -29.15 -7.92 -16.18
N LYS A 203 -28.99 -7.99 -14.86
CA LYS A 203 -29.24 -6.94 -13.87
C LYS A 203 -27.93 -6.60 -13.16
N TRP A 204 -27.88 -5.46 -12.50
CA TRP A 204 -26.84 -5.12 -11.55
C TRP A 204 -27.35 -5.48 -10.17
N GLU A 205 -26.54 -6.16 -9.37
CA GLU A 205 -26.86 -6.63 -8.03
C GLU A 205 -25.77 -6.18 -7.06
N ILE A 206 -26.17 -5.77 -5.86
CA ILE A 206 -25.25 -5.50 -4.74
C ILE A 206 -25.42 -6.65 -3.74
N ASN A 207 -24.50 -7.61 -3.80
CA ASN A 207 -24.46 -8.78 -2.93
C ASN A 207 -23.56 -8.50 -1.73
N ASP A 208 -24.03 -7.61 -0.86
CA ASP A 208 -23.34 -7.24 0.37
C ASP A 208 -24.23 -7.58 1.56
N ASP A 209 -23.83 -8.63 2.30
CA ASP A 209 -24.59 -9.13 3.45
C ASP A 209 -24.72 -8.12 4.59
N THR A 210 -23.91 -7.07 4.59
CA THR A 210 -23.96 -5.98 5.57
C THR A 210 -25.06 -4.95 5.28
N LEU A 211 -25.63 -4.96 4.06
CA LEU A 211 -26.66 -4.04 3.58
C LEU A 211 -28.06 -4.68 3.63
N LYS A 212 -28.64 -4.78 4.83
CA LYS A 212 -29.98 -5.37 5.06
C LYS A 212 -30.91 -4.38 5.75
N PRO A 213 -31.56 -3.47 5.00
CA PRO A 213 -32.59 -2.60 5.56
C PRO A 213 -33.76 -3.40 6.15
N GLU A 214 -34.28 -2.98 7.30
CA GLU A 214 -35.54 -3.54 7.81
C GLU A 214 -36.70 -3.14 6.88
N LYS A 215 -37.33 -4.16 6.28
CA LYS A 215 -38.30 -4.03 5.18
C LYS A 215 -39.51 -3.15 5.51
N GLU A 216 -39.84 -3.00 6.80
CA GLU A 216 -41.03 -2.29 7.29
C GLU A 216 -40.79 -0.80 7.57
N GLN A 217 -39.52 -0.35 7.60
CA GLN A 217 -39.15 1.02 7.97
C GLN A 217 -38.28 1.74 6.91
N THR A 218 -37.98 1.07 5.79
CA THR A 218 -37.05 1.60 4.78
C THR A 218 -37.78 2.33 3.66
N THR A 219 -37.48 3.62 3.48
CA THR A 219 -37.97 4.40 2.33
C THR A 219 -36.86 4.48 1.28
N LEU A 220 -37.03 3.81 0.14
CA LEU A 220 -36.02 3.80 -0.92
C LEU A 220 -36.20 4.99 -1.89
N GLU A 221 -35.33 6.00 -1.80
CA GLU A 221 -35.32 7.14 -2.73
C GLU A 221 -34.44 6.86 -3.96
N THR A 222 -34.76 5.85 -4.76
CA THR A 222 -34.06 5.62 -6.04
C THR A 222 -35.05 5.37 -7.18
N GLU A 223 -34.87 6.04 -8.31
CA GLU A 223 -35.74 5.85 -9.48
C GLU A 223 -35.52 4.51 -10.21
N LYS A 224 -34.39 3.82 -9.95
CA LYS A 224 -33.87 2.72 -10.82
C LYS A 224 -33.42 1.45 -10.09
N TRP A 225 -33.22 1.48 -8.78
CA TRP A 225 -32.80 0.33 -7.98
C TRP A 225 -33.99 -0.17 -7.13
N GLN A 226 -34.07 -1.49 -6.96
CA GLN A 226 -35.12 -2.19 -6.20
C GLN A 226 -34.47 -3.07 -5.14
N TYR A 227 -35.16 -3.30 -4.02
CA TYR A 227 -34.74 -4.24 -2.97
C TYR A 227 -35.80 -5.34 -2.84
N ASP A 228 -35.42 -6.60 -3.00
CA ASP A 228 -36.36 -7.74 -2.92
C ASP A 228 -36.50 -8.36 -1.51
N GLY A 229 -35.75 -7.84 -0.53
CA GLY A 229 -35.65 -8.44 0.80
C GLY A 229 -34.35 -9.22 1.03
N SER A 230 -33.49 -9.34 0.01
CA SER A 230 -32.17 -9.98 0.14
C SER A 230 -31.03 -9.09 -0.35
N HIS A 231 -31.17 -8.47 -1.54
CA HIS A 231 -30.14 -7.63 -2.15
C HIS A 231 -30.75 -6.49 -2.98
N PHE A 232 -29.95 -5.47 -3.28
CA PHE A 232 -30.36 -4.40 -4.21
C PHE A 232 -30.09 -4.80 -5.65
N TYR A 233 -31.02 -4.51 -6.57
CA TYR A 233 -30.83 -4.77 -8.00
C TYR A 233 -31.35 -3.65 -8.95
N SER A 234 -30.78 -3.55 -10.15
CA SER A 234 -31.21 -2.62 -11.21
C SER A 234 -31.07 -3.21 -12.62
N SER A 235 -31.92 -2.79 -13.56
CA SER A 235 -31.88 -3.22 -14.97
C SER A 235 -31.07 -2.31 -15.91
N GLU A 236 -30.54 -1.19 -15.43
CA GLU A 236 -29.83 -0.19 -16.27
C GLU A 236 -28.30 -0.24 -16.11
N GLN A 237 -27.56 0.07 -17.19
CA GLN A 237 -26.10 -0.10 -17.26
C GLN A 237 -25.33 1.20 -16.99
N THR A 238 -24.68 1.31 -15.83
CA THR A 238 -23.66 2.35 -15.53
C THR A 238 -22.66 1.86 -14.47
N PRO A 239 -21.35 2.13 -14.60
CA PRO A 239 -20.42 1.97 -13.48
C PRO A 239 -20.75 3.01 -12.40
N LEU A 240 -20.93 2.57 -11.15
CA LEU A 240 -21.41 3.38 -10.05
C LEU A 240 -20.62 3.07 -8.78
N SER A 241 -20.23 4.12 -8.05
CA SER A 241 -19.97 4.02 -6.62
C SER A 241 -21.33 4.14 -5.93
N TYR A 242 -21.69 3.13 -5.13
CA TYR A 242 -22.92 3.12 -4.34
C TYR A 242 -22.62 3.72 -2.96
N ILE A 243 -23.32 4.77 -2.58
CA ILE A 243 -23.25 5.38 -1.24
C ILE A 243 -24.55 5.01 -0.51
N TYR A 244 -24.41 4.13 0.47
CA TYR A 244 -25.47 3.77 1.40
C TYR A 244 -25.37 4.67 2.62
N GLU A 245 -26.32 5.59 2.79
CA GLU A 245 -26.38 6.50 3.93
C GLU A 245 -27.49 6.04 4.88
N VAL A 246 -27.12 5.63 6.10
CA VAL A 246 -28.09 5.36 7.16
C VAL A 246 -28.16 6.59 8.06
N ASP A 247 -29.36 7.14 8.18
CA ASP A 247 -29.65 8.20 9.12
C ASP A 247 -30.55 7.70 10.24
N PHE A 248 -30.12 7.94 11.48
CA PHE A 248 -30.91 7.63 12.67
C PHE A 248 -31.61 8.93 13.07
N SER A 249 -32.94 8.97 12.95
CA SER A 249 -33.79 10.17 13.07
C SER A 249 -33.34 11.20 14.12
N ASP A 250 -33.35 12.48 13.70
CA ASP A 250 -32.84 13.69 14.38
C ASP A 250 -33.27 13.98 15.84
N ASP A 251 -34.28 13.29 16.40
CA ASP A 251 -34.94 13.68 17.66
C ASP A 251 -34.77 12.67 18.82
N ALA A 252 -33.61 12.03 18.95
CA ALA A 252 -33.34 11.06 20.01
C ALA A 252 -32.86 11.71 21.34
N VAL A 253 -33.63 12.64 21.91
CA VAL A 253 -33.68 12.79 23.38
C VAL A 253 -34.68 11.75 23.88
N LEU A 254 -34.21 10.70 24.57
CA LEU A 254 -35.05 9.62 25.09
C LEU A 254 -35.92 10.12 26.25
N GLU A 255 -36.98 10.90 25.99
CA GLU A 255 -37.98 11.22 27.02
C GLU A 255 -39.20 10.30 27.01
N GLU A 256 -39.47 9.53 25.95
CA GLU A 256 -40.49 8.47 26.00
C GLU A 256 -40.26 7.48 24.85
N ALA A 257 -40.62 6.21 25.08
CA ALA A 257 -40.45 5.09 24.16
C ALA A 257 -41.35 5.22 22.90
N ALA A 258 -41.04 6.18 22.04
CA ALA A 258 -41.60 6.29 20.70
C ALA A 258 -40.79 5.41 19.74
N GLU A 259 -41.48 4.58 18.96
CA GLU A 259 -40.93 3.76 17.88
C GLU A 259 -40.08 4.65 16.95
N LYS A 260 -38.76 4.47 17.00
CA LYS A 260 -37.82 5.25 16.20
C LYS A 260 -37.76 4.66 14.78
N THR A 261 -38.00 5.50 13.78
CA THR A 261 -37.96 5.13 12.36
C THR A 261 -36.54 5.28 11.81
N LEU A 262 -35.96 4.20 11.29
CA LEU A 262 -34.71 4.24 10.52
C LEU A 262 -34.96 4.87 9.14
N THR A 263 -34.29 5.98 8.79
CA THR A 263 -34.39 6.53 7.43
C THR A 263 -33.12 6.18 6.67
N VAL A 264 -33.25 5.40 5.60
CA VAL A 264 -32.13 4.99 4.75
C VAL A 264 -32.16 5.81 3.48
N LYS A 265 -31.10 6.57 3.21
CA LYS A 265 -30.94 7.33 1.96
C LYS A 265 -29.86 6.66 1.11
N VAL A 266 -30.18 6.42 -0.15
CA VAL A 266 -29.25 5.74 -1.08
C VAL A 266 -28.89 6.70 -2.20
N THR A 267 -27.62 7.08 -2.28
CA THR A 267 -27.10 7.95 -3.35
C THR A 267 -26.18 7.17 -4.27
N VAL A 268 -26.31 7.41 -5.57
CA VAL A 268 -25.59 6.67 -6.61
C VAL A 268 -24.74 7.65 -7.42
N GLU A 269 -23.41 7.53 -7.34
CA GLU A 269 -22.46 8.44 -8.00
C GLU A 269 -21.72 7.74 -9.14
N TYR A 270 -21.63 8.43 -10.29
CA TYR A 270 -20.93 7.94 -11.49
C TYR A 270 -19.43 8.24 -11.41
N MET A 271 -18.59 7.22 -11.61
CA MET A 271 -17.13 7.34 -11.66
C MET A 271 -16.66 6.95 -13.07
N GLU A 272 -15.98 7.87 -13.77
CA GLU A 272 -15.33 7.54 -15.05
C GLU A 272 -14.13 6.62 -14.82
N PRO A 273 -14.01 5.49 -15.53
CA PRO A 273 -12.84 4.64 -15.43
C PRO A 273 -11.63 5.30 -16.09
N GLU A 274 -10.56 5.52 -15.32
CA GLU A 274 -9.27 5.97 -15.81
C GLU A 274 -8.66 4.89 -16.74
N GLN A 275 -8.47 5.21 -18.03
CA GLN A 275 -7.88 4.28 -19.02
C GLN A 275 -6.36 4.24 -18.87
N LYS A 276 -5.79 3.04 -18.73
CA LYS A 276 -4.35 2.82 -18.58
C LYS A 276 -3.66 2.60 -19.92
N GLU A 277 -2.42 3.10 -20.05
CA GLU A 277 -1.54 2.90 -21.21
C GLU A 277 -1.03 1.44 -21.30
N ALA A 278 -0.74 0.99 -22.52
CA ALA A 278 -0.24 -0.36 -22.77
C ALA A 278 1.25 -0.51 -22.37
N ASP A 279 1.54 -1.56 -21.60
CA ASP A 279 2.90 -1.92 -21.21
C ASP A 279 3.62 -2.77 -22.25
N SER A 280 2.90 -3.67 -22.91
CA SER A 280 3.40 -4.52 -23.99
C SER A 280 2.24 -4.98 -24.88
N ILE A 281 2.55 -5.69 -25.95
CA ILE A 281 1.57 -6.41 -26.77
C ILE A 281 1.92 -7.89 -26.88
N VAL A 282 0.89 -8.73 -26.99
CA VAL A 282 1.02 -10.15 -27.34
C VAL A 282 0.54 -10.32 -28.78
N PRO A 283 1.43 -10.65 -29.73
CA PRO A 283 1.02 -11.02 -31.08
C PRO A 283 0.10 -12.24 -31.09
N ASP A 284 -0.96 -12.20 -31.89
CA ASP A 284 -1.88 -13.34 -32.04
C ASP A 284 -1.21 -14.56 -32.70
N SER A 285 -0.05 -14.37 -33.33
CA SER A 285 0.78 -15.43 -33.90
C SER A 285 2.25 -15.00 -33.85
N SER A 286 3.13 -15.88 -33.37
CA SER A 286 4.57 -15.61 -33.23
C SER A 286 5.32 -15.51 -34.56
N SER A 287 4.77 -16.11 -35.64
CA SER A 287 5.33 -16.04 -36.99
C SER A 287 4.22 -16.03 -38.05
N ILE A 288 4.37 -15.19 -39.07
CA ILE A 288 3.43 -15.05 -40.19
C ILE A 288 4.16 -15.41 -41.48
N VAL A 289 3.60 -16.32 -42.27
CA VAL A 289 4.15 -16.69 -43.58
C VAL A 289 3.28 -16.07 -44.68
N LEU A 290 3.89 -15.37 -45.63
CA LEU A 290 3.25 -14.69 -46.77
C LEU A 290 3.95 -15.06 -48.08
N LYS A 291 3.23 -14.97 -49.20
CA LYS A 291 3.82 -14.98 -50.54
C LYS A 291 4.05 -13.57 -51.04
N LYS A 292 4.99 -13.40 -51.97
CA LYS A 292 5.27 -12.12 -52.61
C LYS A 292 3.97 -11.48 -53.15
N GLY A 293 3.70 -10.24 -52.72
CA GLY A 293 2.50 -9.48 -53.07
C GLY A 293 1.29 -9.68 -52.13
N GLU A 294 1.33 -10.63 -51.19
CA GLU A 294 0.26 -10.79 -50.19
C GLU A 294 0.31 -9.68 -49.12
N THR A 295 -0.87 -9.32 -48.60
CA THR A 295 -1.01 -8.35 -47.51
C THR A 295 -1.75 -8.98 -46.33
N LYS A 296 -1.41 -8.58 -45.10
CA LYS A 296 -2.05 -9.10 -43.88
C LYS A 296 -2.09 -8.03 -42.79
N GLN A 297 -3.20 -7.94 -42.07
CA GLN A 297 -3.30 -7.11 -40.87
C GLN A 297 -2.61 -7.84 -39.70
N LEU A 298 -1.66 -7.19 -39.03
CA LEU A 298 -1.09 -7.70 -37.79
C LEU A 298 -2.12 -7.54 -36.67
N ALA A 299 -2.35 -8.61 -35.92
CA ALA A 299 -3.31 -8.68 -34.84
C ALA A 299 -2.60 -8.99 -33.52
N TYR A 300 -3.00 -8.28 -32.46
CA TYR A 300 -2.37 -8.34 -31.15
C TYR A 300 -3.37 -7.99 -30.06
N THR A 301 -3.02 -8.37 -28.83
CA THR A 301 -3.70 -7.95 -27.61
C THR A 301 -2.78 -7.01 -26.81
N SER A 302 -3.27 -5.85 -26.38
CA SER A 302 -2.50 -4.98 -25.48
C SER A 302 -2.42 -5.58 -24.07
N VAL A 303 -1.36 -5.26 -23.33
CA VAL A 303 -1.15 -5.72 -21.96
C VAL A 303 -0.94 -4.49 -21.08
N PRO A 304 -1.82 -4.20 -20.11
CA PRO A 304 -3.06 -4.92 -19.79
C PRO A 304 -4.10 -4.90 -20.93
N ASP A 305 -4.97 -5.90 -20.99
CA ASP A 305 -5.99 -6.02 -22.05
C ASP A 305 -6.95 -4.82 -22.03
N GLY A 306 -7.21 -4.22 -23.20
CA GLY A 306 -8.00 -3.00 -23.35
C GLY A 306 -7.27 -1.70 -22.98
N SER A 307 -5.96 -1.77 -22.68
CA SER A 307 -5.13 -0.57 -22.54
C SER A 307 -4.92 0.14 -23.87
N ILE A 308 -4.75 1.46 -23.79
CA ILE A 308 -4.58 2.33 -24.97
C ILE A 308 -3.10 2.40 -25.40
N ILE A 309 -2.88 2.55 -26.70
CA ILE A 309 -1.58 2.91 -27.29
C ILE A 309 -1.78 4.30 -27.86
N SER A 310 -1.38 5.32 -27.13
CA SER A 310 -1.68 6.72 -27.47
C SER A 310 -0.91 7.25 -28.68
N ASP A 311 0.28 6.73 -28.96
CA ASP A 311 1.13 7.13 -30.10
C ASP A 311 1.75 5.89 -30.81
N PRO A 312 0.95 5.11 -31.56
CA PRO A 312 1.41 3.88 -32.19
C PRO A 312 2.38 4.15 -33.34
N LEU A 313 3.57 3.56 -33.29
CA LEU A 313 4.58 3.59 -34.35
C LEU A 313 4.93 2.18 -34.81
N TRP A 314 4.74 1.91 -36.11
CA TRP A 314 5.05 0.64 -36.75
C TRP A 314 6.31 0.72 -37.61
N GLU A 315 7.25 -0.20 -37.41
CA GLU A 315 8.52 -0.22 -38.15
C GLU A 315 8.88 -1.64 -38.62
N SER A 316 9.37 -1.77 -39.85
CA SER A 316 9.92 -3.02 -40.38
C SER A 316 11.44 -3.00 -40.29
N SER A 317 12.04 -4.10 -39.81
CA SER A 317 13.49 -4.27 -39.76
C SER A 317 14.12 -4.39 -41.16
N ASP A 318 13.34 -4.79 -42.17
CA ASP A 318 13.75 -4.84 -43.57
C ASP A 318 12.57 -4.44 -44.49
N PRO A 319 12.44 -3.13 -44.80
CA PRO A 319 11.41 -2.62 -45.71
C PRO A 319 11.51 -3.14 -47.16
N SER A 320 12.61 -3.80 -47.54
CA SER A 320 12.76 -4.43 -48.86
C SER A 320 12.10 -5.81 -48.93
N VAL A 321 11.92 -6.47 -47.78
CA VAL A 321 11.25 -7.78 -47.63
C VAL A 321 9.78 -7.59 -47.24
N ILE A 322 9.50 -6.75 -46.23
CA ILE A 322 8.15 -6.46 -45.72
C ILE A 322 7.98 -4.96 -45.48
N GLU A 323 6.96 -4.37 -46.07
CA GLU A 323 6.50 -3.01 -45.76
C GLU A 323 5.33 -3.04 -44.77
N VAL A 324 5.28 -2.13 -43.81
CA VAL A 324 4.19 -1.98 -42.83
C VAL A 324 3.65 -0.55 -42.89
N ASP A 325 2.32 -0.39 -42.85
CA ASP A 325 1.67 0.92 -42.81
C ASP A 325 1.41 1.42 -41.37
N GLU A 326 0.92 2.66 -41.25
CA GLU A 326 0.62 3.31 -39.96
C GLU A 326 -0.40 2.57 -39.08
N ASN A 327 -1.16 1.63 -39.66
CA ASN A 327 -2.17 0.84 -38.96
C ASN A 327 -1.74 -0.62 -38.71
N GLY A 328 -0.47 -0.97 -38.98
CA GLY A 328 0.08 -2.31 -38.76
C GLY A 328 -0.31 -3.34 -39.82
N LYS A 329 -0.68 -2.90 -41.03
CA LYS A 329 -0.90 -3.81 -42.16
C LYS A 329 0.40 -4.02 -42.93
N VAL A 330 0.80 -5.28 -43.08
CA VAL A 330 2.04 -5.67 -43.78
C VAL A 330 1.81 -6.07 -45.23
N THR A 331 2.79 -5.79 -46.09
CA THR A 331 2.83 -6.16 -47.52
C THR A 331 4.16 -6.84 -47.86
N ALA A 332 4.10 -8.07 -48.38
CA ALA A 332 5.26 -8.86 -48.78
C ALA A 332 5.86 -8.42 -50.12
N LYS A 333 7.15 -8.07 -50.15
CA LYS A 333 7.86 -7.54 -51.33
C LYS A 333 8.81 -8.55 -51.97
N GLU A 334 9.72 -9.12 -51.19
CA GLU A 334 10.71 -10.08 -51.68
C GLU A 334 10.89 -11.22 -50.69
N ALA A 335 11.35 -12.37 -51.17
CA ALA A 335 11.58 -13.54 -50.32
C ALA A 335 12.64 -13.24 -49.25
N GLY A 336 12.33 -13.56 -48.00
CA GLY A 336 13.17 -13.22 -46.85
C GLY A 336 12.40 -13.26 -45.53
N GLU A 337 13.09 -12.96 -44.44
CA GLU A 337 12.49 -12.84 -43.11
C GLU A 337 12.71 -11.41 -42.61
N ALA A 338 11.65 -10.77 -42.12
CA ALA A 338 11.70 -9.43 -41.55
C ALA A 338 10.88 -9.38 -40.26
N LYS A 339 11.33 -8.58 -39.30
CA LYS A 339 10.60 -8.28 -38.07
C LYS A 339 9.82 -6.99 -38.23
N VAL A 340 8.63 -6.94 -37.65
CA VAL A 340 7.81 -5.73 -37.58
C VAL A 340 7.57 -5.39 -36.11
N GLU A 341 7.95 -4.19 -35.68
CA GLU A 341 7.82 -3.71 -34.30
C GLU A 341 6.62 -2.76 -34.18
N LEU A 342 5.89 -2.85 -33.05
CA LEU A 342 4.94 -1.82 -32.60
C LEU A 342 5.51 -1.10 -31.38
N LYS A 343 5.53 0.23 -31.43
CA LYS A 343 6.00 1.11 -30.34
C LYS A 343 4.90 2.07 -29.91
N ASN A 344 4.99 2.55 -28.67
CA ASN A 344 4.25 3.72 -28.18
C ASN A 344 5.27 4.83 -27.91
N ALA A 345 5.29 5.86 -28.76
CA ALA A 345 6.42 6.79 -28.88
C ALA A 345 7.76 6.02 -29.08
N GLU A 346 8.68 6.08 -28.11
CA GLU A 346 9.98 5.37 -28.18
C GLU A 346 9.98 3.97 -27.53
N LYS A 347 8.91 3.58 -26.80
CA LYS A 347 8.85 2.29 -26.09
C LYS A 347 8.38 1.18 -27.03
N VAL A 348 9.22 0.18 -27.27
CA VAL A 348 8.83 -1.04 -27.99
C VAL A 348 7.85 -1.85 -27.16
N LEU A 349 6.64 -2.09 -27.70
CA LEU A 349 5.59 -2.86 -27.05
C LEU A 349 5.64 -4.35 -27.44
N GLY A 350 6.11 -4.67 -28.65
CA GLY A 350 6.32 -6.05 -29.10
C GLY A 350 6.69 -6.15 -30.58
N GLU A 351 7.04 -7.37 -31.02
CA GLU A 351 7.53 -7.67 -32.36
C GLU A 351 6.77 -8.83 -33.02
N PHE A 352 6.67 -8.79 -34.36
CA PHE A 352 6.10 -9.83 -35.22
C PHE A 352 7.18 -10.35 -36.16
N THR A 353 7.32 -11.67 -36.30
CA THR A 353 8.20 -12.25 -37.33
C THR A 353 7.39 -12.55 -38.58
N VAL A 354 7.79 -12.02 -39.73
CA VAL A 354 7.13 -12.24 -41.02
C VAL A 354 8.12 -12.87 -42.02
N ILE A 355 7.73 -14.00 -42.60
CA ILE A 355 8.51 -14.78 -43.55
C ILE A 355 7.83 -14.72 -44.91
N VAL A 356 8.56 -14.27 -45.93
CA VAL A 356 8.10 -14.25 -47.33
C VAL A 356 8.69 -15.43 -48.08
N GLU A 357 7.84 -16.32 -48.58
CA GLU A 357 8.27 -17.52 -49.31
C GLU A 357 8.82 -17.20 -50.71
N ALA A 358 9.89 -17.89 -51.11
CA ALA A 358 10.43 -17.83 -52.47
C ALA A 358 9.55 -18.61 -53.45
N GLU A 359 9.26 -18.04 -54.63
CA GLU A 359 8.55 -18.74 -55.70
C GLU A 359 9.38 -19.94 -56.20
N LYS A 360 8.82 -21.16 -56.12
CA LYS A 360 9.42 -22.34 -56.75
C LYS A 360 9.09 -22.35 -58.25
N ASN A 361 10.12 -22.18 -59.07
CA ASN A 361 10.06 -22.45 -60.51
C ASN A 361 10.06 -23.96 -60.76
N GLU A 362 8.90 -24.55 -61.01
CA GLU A 362 8.81 -25.88 -61.63
C GLU A 362 8.63 -25.75 -63.15
N SER A 363 9.73 -25.88 -63.89
CA SER A 363 9.64 -26.41 -65.26
C SER A 363 10.92 -27.10 -65.73
N GLN A 364 10.69 -28.31 -66.24
CA GLN A 364 11.46 -29.14 -67.17
C GLN A 364 12.55 -30.10 -66.64
N THR A 365 12.20 -31.39 -66.67
CA THR A 365 12.95 -32.39 -67.43
C THR A 365 11.98 -33.23 -68.29
N LYS A 366 12.34 -33.41 -69.56
CA LYS A 366 11.67 -34.20 -70.60
C LYS A 366 12.56 -35.39 -71.00
N GLU A 367 11.92 -36.42 -71.56
CA GLU A 367 12.38 -37.55 -72.42
C GLU A 367 12.08 -38.92 -71.80
N THR A 368 11.52 -39.93 -72.49
CA THR A 368 11.58 -40.28 -73.93
C THR A 368 10.32 -41.03 -74.42
N ALA A 369 10.20 -41.18 -75.75
CA ALA A 369 9.04 -41.57 -76.57
C ALA A 369 8.84 -43.10 -76.82
N GLN A 370 7.64 -43.50 -77.31
CA GLN A 370 7.36 -44.26 -78.56
C GLN A 370 5.99 -45.00 -78.55
N THR A 371 5.02 -44.60 -79.41
CA THR A 371 4.51 -45.21 -80.70
C THR A 371 3.45 -46.32 -80.52
N SER A 372 2.39 -46.50 -81.32
CA SER A 372 1.85 -45.86 -82.55
C SER A 372 0.46 -46.48 -82.90
N ASP A 373 -0.32 -45.72 -83.67
CA ASP A 373 -1.27 -46.08 -84.76
C ASP A 373 -2.68 -46.68 -84.57
N GLU A 374 -3.64 -45.91 -85.13
CA GLU A 374 -4.71 -46.22 -86.12
C GLU A 374 -5.66 -47.43 -85.92
N THR A 375 -6.97 -47.43 -86.20
CA THR A 375 -7.88 -46.60 -87.03
C THR A 375 -9.37 -46.95 -86.72
N THR A 376 -10.25 -45.97 -86.99
CA THR A 376 -11.66 -46.02 -87.52
C THR A 376 -12.83 -46.80 -86.87
N ASP A 377 -13.92 -46.01 -86.70
CA ASP A 377 -15.35 -46.26 -86.99
C ASP A 377 -16.19 -47.23 -86.12
N ARG A 378 -16.98 -46.66 -85.20
CA ARG A 378 -18.46 -46.63 -85.21
C ARG A 378 -18.99 -46.17 -83.85
N SER A 379 -20.07 -45.39 -83.88
CA SER A 379 -20.84 -44.93 -82.70
C SER A 379 -21.41 -46.11 -81.87
N PRO A 380 -21.81 -45.90 -80.59
CA PRO A 380 -23.15 -45.36 -80.42
C PRO A 380 -23.21 -44.13 -79.52
N ILE A 381 -24.02 -43.20 -79.99
CA ILE A 381 -24.64 -42.09 -79.29
C ILE A 381 -25.35 -42.59 -78.02
N TYR A 382 -25.13 -41.97 -76.87
CA TYR A 382 -26.23 -41.52 -76.00
C TYR A 382 -25.95 -40.10 -75.49
N ARG A 383 -26.41 -39.15 -76.32
CA ARG A 383 -27.03 -37.85 -76.03
C ARG A 383 -26.41 -36.95 -74.95
N ARG A 384 -26.06 -35.74 -75.42
CA ARG A 384 -26.21 -34.49 -74.66
C ARG A 384 -27.51 -34.51 -73.85
N SER A 385 -27.40 -34.29 -72.55
CA SER A 385 -28.41 -33.57 -71.77
C SER A 385 -27.69 -32.52 -70.92
N ALA A 386 -27.80 -31.26 -71.37
CA ALA A 386 -27.51 -30.01 -70.67
C ALA A 386 -26.11 -29.82 -70.04
N LEU A 387 -25.58 -28.60 -70.14
CA LEU A 387 -24.55 -28.14 -69.21
C LEU A 387 -25.09 -28.35 -67.79
N ALA A 388 -24.61 -29.38 -67.09
CA ALA A 388 -24.86 -29.50 -65.66
C ALA A 388 -24.05 -28.39 -65.00
N ALA A 389 -24.73 -27.32 -64.59
CA ALA A 389 -24.14 -26.25 -63.82
C ALA A 389 -23.33 -26.84 -62.66
N THR A 390 -22.22 -26.21 -62.29
CA THR A 390 -21.49 -26.64 -61.10
C THR A 390 -22.39 -26.45 -59.88
N PRO A 391 -22.58 -27.49 -59.04
CA PRO A 391 -23.38 -27.38 -57.83
C PRO A 391 -22.84 -26.23 -56.99
N THR A 392 -23.68 -25.22 -56.76
CA THR A 392 -23.29 -23.99 -56.08
C THR A 392 -24.21 -23.76 -54.91
N ILE A 393 -23.64 -23.60 -53.72
CA ILE A 393 -24.35 -23.03 -52.57
C ILE A 393 -24.14 -21.52 -52.56
N THR A 394 -25.23 -20.78 -52.49
CA THR A 394 -25.25 -19.32 -52.40
C THR A 394 -25.83 -18.92 -51.07
N TYR A 395 -25.19 -18.00 -50.36
CA TYR A 395 -25.65 -17.52 -49.07
C TYR A 395 -25.35 -16.04 -48.85
N GLN A 396 -26.24 -15.35 -48.16
CA GLN A 396 -26.07 -13.96 -47.75
C GLN A 396 -26.49 -13.79 -46.29
N THR A 397 -25.88 -12.82 -45.63
CA THR A 397 -26.08 -12.51 -44.21
C THR A 397 -26.63 -11.09 -44.04
N HIS A 398 -27.55 -10.91 -43.11
CA HIS A 398 -27.98 -9.61 -42.62
C HIS A 398 -27.14 -9.26 -41.39
N VAL A 399 -26.27 -8.25 -41.50
CA VAL A 399 -25.37 -7.86 -40.41
C VAL A 399 -25.89 -6.60 -39.73
N LYS A 400 -25.82 -6.56 -38.40
CA LYS A 400 -26.20 -5.39 -37.59
C LYS A 400 -25.57 -4.12 -38.15
N ASN A 401 -26.37 -3.06 -38.31
CA ASN A 401 -25.98 -1.75 -38.85
C ASN A 401 -25.44 -1.73 -40.29
N ILE A 402 -25.42 -2.87 -41.00
CA ILE A 402 -25.04 -2.95 -42.42
C ILE A 402 -26.25 -3.37 -43.26
N GLY A 403 -27.09 -4.27 -42.74
CA GLY A 403 -28.18 -4.89 -43.48
C GLY A 403 -27.74 -6.11 -44.27
N TRP A 404 -28.51 -6.47 -45.30
CA TRP A 404 -28.18 -7.59 -46.19
C TRP A 404 -26.94 -7.28 -47.02
N GLN A 405 -25.92 -8.13 -46.88
CA GLN A 405 -24.70 -8.07 -47.68
C GLN A 405 -24.83 -8.86 -48.99
N GLU A 406 -23.87 -8.68 -49.91
CA GLU A 406 -23.83 -9.40 -51.19
C GLU A 406 -23.75 -10.93 -51.01
N ASN A 407 -24.35 -11.64 -51.96
CA ASN A 407 -24.33 -13.10 -52.02
C ASN A 407 -22.89 -13.63 -52.11
N GLN A 408 -22.58 -14.56 -51.22
CA GLN A 408 -21.36 -15.35 -51.20
C GLN A 408 -21.63 -16.76 -51.70
N THR A 409 -20.58 -17.43 -52.18
CA THR A 409 -20.70 -18.80 -52.71
C THR A 409 -19.57 -19.68 -52.21
N ASN A 410 -19.87 -20.98 -52.06
CA ASN A 410 -18.90 -22.08 -51.91
C ASN A 410 -17.63 -21.71 -51.09
N GLY A 411 -17.80 -21.42 -49.80
CA GLY A 411 -16.71 -21.23 -48.83
C GLY A 411 -16.22 -19.80 -48.66
N ALA A 412 -16.70 -18.85 -49.46
CA ALA A 412 -16.43 -17.43 -49.24
C ALA A 412 -17.01 -16.93 -47.90
N THR A 413 -16.35 -15.99 -47.24
CA THR A 413 -16.82 -15.48 -45.94
C THR A 413 -18.02 -14.55 -46.13
N ALA A 414 -19.15 -14.85 -45.49
CA ALA A 414 -20.28 -13.94 -45.36
C ALA A 414 -20.36 -13.40 -43.92
N GLY A 415 -20.54 -12.09 -43.74
CA GLY A 415 -20.53 -11.42 -42.44
C GLY A 415 -19.35 -10.46 -42.24
N THR A 416 -18.94 -10.28 -40.99
CA THR A 416 -17.73 -9.54 -40.60
C THR A 416 -16.89 -10.35 -39.60
N THR A 417 -15.62 -10.00 -39.42
CA THR A 417 -14.75 -10.67 -38.43
C THR A 417 -14.06 -9.60 -37.58
N GLY A 418 -14.20 -9.68 -36.26
CA GLY A 418 -13.51 -8.78 -35.31
C GLY A 418 -14.01 -7.34 -35.30
N ARG A 419 -15.18 -7.07 -35.89
CA ARG A 419 -15.77 -5.72 -35.96
C ARG A 419 -16.86 -5.48 -34.93
N ASN A 420 -17.19 -6.48 -34.11
CA ASN A 420 -18.31 -6.44 -33.18
C ASN A 420 -19.67 -6.14 -33.88
N LEU A 421 -19.78 -6.56 -35.15
CA LEU A 421 -21.00 -6.49 -35.96
C LEU A 421 -21.47 -7.91 -36.26
N TRP A 422 -22.62 -8.27 -35.70
CA TRP A 422 -23.11 -9.65 -35.75
C TRP A 422 -24.09 -9.89 -36.89
N ILE A 423 -24.20 -11.16 -37.26
CA ILE A 423 -25.25 -11.67 -38.14
C ILE A 423 -26.57 -11.73 -37.34
N GLU A 424 -27.60 -11.08 -37.86
CA GLU A 424 -28.97 -11.16 -37.33
C GLU A 424 -29.79 -12.21 -38.08
N ALA A 425 -29.55 -12.38 -39.39
CA ALA A 425 -30.24 -13.38 -40.23
C ALA A 425 -29.38 -13.88 -41.38
N ILE A 426 -29.77 -15.03 -41.95
CA ILE A 426 -29.10 -15.69 -43.08
C ILE A 426 -30.12 -16.27 -44.08
N LYS A 427 -29.74 -16.28 -45.36
CA LYS A 427 -30.44 -17.01 -46.43
C LYS A 427 -29.45 -17.93 -47.13
N LEU A 428 -29.83 -19.17 -47.41
CA LEU A 428 -29.05 -20.13 -48.18
C LEU A 428 -29.89 -20.76 -49.28
N SER A 429 -29.32 -20.94 -50.45
CA SER A 429 -29.93 -21.66 -51.57
C SER A 429 -28.89 -22.47 -52.31
N THR A 430 -29.34 -23.53 -52.99
CA THR A 430 -28.48 -24.35 -53.85
C THR A 430 -28.96 -24.26 -55.29
N SER A 431 -28.04 -24.17 -56.24
CA SER A 431 -28.33 -24.17 -57.68
C SER A 431 -27.37 -25.08 -58.43
N GLY A 432 -27.75 -25.51 -59.63
CA GLY A 432 -26.91 -26.36 -60.46
C GLY A 432 -26.60 -27.75 -59.87
N THR A 433 -27.39 -28.25 -58.92
CA THR A 433 -27.11 -29.52 -58.25
C THR A 433 -27.35 -30.75 -59.12
N GLY A 434 -28.23 -30.62 -60.13
CA GLY A 434 -28.63 -31.72 -61.02
C GLY A 434 -29.46 -32.83 -60.35
N VAL A 435 -29.81 -32.66 -59.07
CA VAL A 435 -30.54 -33.63 -58.24
C VAL A 435 -31.62 -32.93 -57.42
N THR A 436 -32.69 -33.63 -57.06
CA THR A 436 -33.81 -33.08 -56.27
C THR A 436 -33.49 -33.04 -54.77
N GLY A 437 -34.04 -32.07 -54.04
CA GLY A 437 -33.81 -31.90 -52.60
C GLY A 437 -33.57 -30.44 -52.22
N ASP A 438 -33.72 -30.13 -50.94
CA ASP A 438 -33.61 -28.78 -50.39
C ASP A 438 -32.37 -28.64 -49.49
N ILE A 439 -31.86 -27.42 -49.35
CA ILE A 439 -31.03 -27.04 -48.21
C ILE A 439 -31.94 -26.50 -47.10
N GLU A 440 -31.85 -27.09 -45.92
CA GLU A 440 -32.58 -26.69 -44.72
C GLU A 440 -31.61 -26.17 -43.66
N TYR A 441 -31.98 -25.09 -42.99
CA TYR A 441 -31.15 -24.48 -41.95
C TYR A 441 -31.98 -23.86 -40.84
N SER A 442 -31.41 -23.86 -39.64
CA SER A 442 -32.02 -23.34 -38.41
C SER A 442 -30.97 -22.53 -37.67
N SER A 443 -31.38 -21.38 -37.14
CA SER A 443 -30.53 -20.45 -36.39
C SER A 443 -30.87 -20.49 -34.90
N HIS A 444 -29.85 -20.45 -34.05
CA HIS A 444 -29.98 -20.23 -32.61
C HIS A 444 -29.86 -18.73 -32.33
N ILE A 445 -30.92 -18.13 -31.80
CA ILE A 445 -30.98 -16.69 -31.54
C ILE A 445 -30.90 -16.42 -30.05
N LYS A 446 -30.13 -15.40 -29.66
CA LYS A 446 -30.04 -14.94 -28.27
C LYS A 446 -31.43 -14.79 -27.65
N ASN A 447 -31.61 -15.37 -26.46
CA ASN A 447 -32.84 -15.36 -25.66
C ASN A 447 -34.09 -15.99 -26.33
N ILE A 448 -33.95 -16.64 -27.50
CA ILE A 448 -35.04 -17.36 -28.17
C ILE A 448 -34.69 -18.84 -28.29
N GLY A 449 -33.42 -19.16 -28.53
CA GLY A 449 -32.95 -20.52 -28.79
C GLY A 449 -33.04 -20.90 -30.27
N TRP A 450 -33.07 -22.21 -30.54
CA TRP A 450 -33.19 -22.75 -31.90
C TRP A 450 -34.56 -22.45 -32.50
N GLN A 451 -34.59 -21.83 -33.68
CA GLN A 451 -35.81 -21.66 -34.47
C GLN A 451 -36.13 -22.90 -35.31
N ASP A 452 -37.34 -22.95 -35.88
CA ASP A 452 -37.71 -23.96 -36.87
C ASP A 452 -36.80 -23.92 -38.10
N TYR A 453 -36.70 -25.05 -38.80
CA TYR A 453 -35.96 -25.13 -40.05
C TYR A 453 -36.70 -24.35 -41.15
N VAL A 454 -35.95 -23.53 -41.88
CA VAL A 454 -36.38 -22.90 -43.13
C VAL A 454 -35.60 -23.51 -44.30
N LYS A 455 -36.06 -23.27 -45.53
CA LYS A 455 -35.44 -23.87 -46.73
C LYS A 455 -35.20 -22.87 -47.86
N ASN A 456 -34.22 -23.17 -48.70
CA ASN A 456 -33.96 -22.54 -50.01
C ASN A 456 -34.37 -21.06 -50.15
N GLY A 457 -33.57 -20.15 -49.61
CA GLY A 457 -33.73 -18.70 -49.78
C GLY A 457 -34.66 -18.04 -48.77
N GLU A 458 -35.37 -18.80 -47.94
CA GLU A 458 -36.14 -18.29 -46.80
C GLU A 458 -35.21 -17.68 -45.73
N THR A 459 -35.68 -16.68 -45.00
CA THR A 459 -34.88 -16.04 -43.95
C THR A 459 -34.86 -16.89 -42.67
N SER A 460 -33.68 -17.25 -42.18
CA SER A 460 -33.48 -17.78 -40.82
C SER A 460 -32.83 -16.71 -39.94
N GLY A 461 -33.29 -16.53 -38.71
CA GLY A 461 -32.87 -15.45 -37.81
C GLY A 461 -33.87 -14.29 -37.70
N THR A 462 -33.40 -13.10 -37.36
CA THR A 462 -34.21 -11.89 -37.20
C THR A 462 -33.65 -10.73 -38.04
N THR A 463 -34.50 -9.76 -38.41
CA THR A 463 -34.06 -8.55 -39.09
C THR A 463 -34.61 -7.33 -38.34
N GLY A 464 -33.75 -6.40 -37.94
CA GLY A 464 -34.16 -5.14 -37.32
C GLY A 464 -34.71 -5.26 -35.89
N ARG A 465 -34.48 -6.41 -35.22
CA ARG A 465 -34.87 -6.64 -33.82
C ARG A 465 -33.70 -6.55 -32.84
N VAL A 466 -32.49 -6.29 -33.33
CA VAL A 466 -31.25 -6.22 -32.54
C VAL A 466 -30.97 -7.53 -31.78
N LEU A 467 -31.50 -8.66 -32.27
CA LEU A 467 -31.25 -9.98 -31.69
C LEU A 467 -30.22 -10.73 -32.54
N GLN A 468 -29.10 -11.08 -31.90
CA GLN A 468 -27.96 -11.73 -32.54
C GLN A 468 -28.17 -13.24 -32.74
N MET A 469 -27.70 -13.75 -33.88
CA MET A 469 -27.45 -15.18 -34.06
C MET A 469 -26.25 -15.60 -33.21
N GLU A 470 -26.33 -16.76 -32.58
CA GLU A 470 -25.24 -17.36 -31.79
C GLU A 470 -24.71 -18.64 -32.44
N ALA A 471 -25.59 -19.43 -33.07
CA ALA A 471 -25.25 -20.66 -33.78
C ALA A 471 -26.19 -20.94 -34.95
N ILE A 472 -25.80 -21.89 -35.81
CA ILE A 472 -26.54 -22.37 -36.97
C ILE A 472 -26.32 -23.87 -37.16
N LYS A 473 -27.32 -24.56 -37.71
CA LYS A 473 -27.20 -25.93 -38.22
C LYS A 473 -27.82 -26.02 -39.61
N ILE A 474 -27.15 -26.70 -40.52
CA ILE A 474 -27.47 -26.76 -41.95
C ILE A 474 -27.46 -28.22 -42.41
N ARG A 475 -28.54 -28.67 -43.03
CA ARG A 475 -28.67 -30.03 -43.58
C ARG A 475 -29.22 -30.00 -45.01
N LEU A 476 -29.01 -31.09 -45.72
CA LEU A 476 -29.55 -31.32 -47.06
C LEU A 476 -30.69 -32.35 -46.97
N THR A 477 -31.65 -32.31 -47.90
CA THR A 477 -32.74 -33.28 -47.99
C THR A 477 -32.78 -33.95 -49.37
N GLY A 478 -33.63 -34.97 -49.54
CA GLY A 478 -33.85 -35.63 -50.83
C GLY A 478 -32.60 -36.28 -51.44
N GLN A 479 -32.52 -36.29 -52.78
CA GLN A 479 -31.38 -36.81 -53.53
C GLN A 479 -30.12 -35.93 -53.34
N LEU A 480 -30.28 -34.65 -52.98
CA LEU A 480 -29.19 -33.73 -52.67
C LEU A 480 -28.38 -34.24 -51.47
N ALA A 481 -29.05 -34.67 -50.40
CA ALA A 481 -28.42 -35.26 -49.22
C ALA A 481 -27.72 -36.61 -49.48
N GLN A 482 -28.14 -37.33 -50.51
CA GLN A 482 -27.53 -38.60 -50.93
C GLN A 482 -26.27 -38.38 -51.78
N THR A 483 -26.15 -37.22 -52.43
CA THR A 483 -25.08 -36.94 -53.39
C THR A 483 -24.00 -36.03 -52.81
N TYR A 484 -24.37 -35.12 -51.92
CA TYR A 484 -23.49 -34.10 -51.36
C TYR A 484 -23.51 -34.10 -49.82
N ASP A 485 -22.41 -33.57 -49.27
CA ASP A 485 -22.25 -33.14 -47.89
C ASP A 485 -22.19 -31.60 -47.86
N VAL A 486 -22.80 -31.01 -46.83
CA VAL A 486 -22.66 -29.58 -46.54
C VAL A 486 -21.74 -29.39 -45.34
N TYR A 487 -20.69 -28.58 -45.52
CA TYR A 487 -19.74 -28.19 -44.49
C TYR A 487 -19.89 -26.72 -44.17
N TYR A 488 -19.84 -26.35 -42.90
CA TYR A 488 -19.97 -24.96 -42.48
C TYR A 488 -19.24 -24.69 -41.18
N ARG A 489 -18.76 -23.46 -41.02
CA ARG A 489 -18.15 -22.99 -39.77
C ARG A 489 -18.53 -21.55 -39.48
N VAL A 490 -18.44 -21.18 -38.21
CA VAL A 490 -18.87 -19.89 -37.68
C VAL A 490 -17.69 -19.14 -37.06
N HIS A 491 -17.61 -17.84 -37.31
CA HIS A 491 -16.80 -16.92 -36.53
C HIS A 491 -17.64 -16.38 -35.37
N SER A 492 -17.31 -16.76 -34.14
CA SER A 492 -18.00 -16.29 -32.93
C SER A 492 -17.19 -15.19 -32.25
N ALA A 493 -17.88 -14.19 -31.70
CA ALA A 493 -17.27 -13.19 -30.84
C ALA A 493 -16.51 -13.88 -29.70
N ASN A 494 -15.29 -13.43 -29.43
CA ASN A 494 -14.35 -13.94 -28.41
C ASN A 494 -13.71 -15.31 -28.67
N PHE A 495 -14.25 -16.15 -29.56
CA PHE A 495 -13.63 -17.45 -29.93
C PHE A 495 -13.05 -17.49 -31.35
N GLY A 496 -13.37 -16.52 -32.20
CA GLY A 496 -12.93 -16.51 -33.59
C GLY A 496 -13.59 -17.63 -34.42
N TRP A 497 -12.88 -18.12 -35.44
CA TRP A 497 -13.37 -19.24 -36.27
C TRP A 497 -13.38 -20.56 -35.50
N LEU A 498 -14.57 -21.11 -35.31
CA LEU A 498 -14.77 -22.46 -34.79
C LEU A 498 -14.52 -23.53 -35.87
N GLY A 499 -14.52 -24.80 -35.46
CA GLY A 499 -14.34 -25.94 -36.36
C GLY A 499 -15.43 -26.06 -37.43
N TRP A 500 -15.19 -26.90 -38.45
CA TRP A 500 -16.20 -27.21 -39.46
C TRP A 500 -17.21 -28.23 -38.92
N ALA A 501 -18.50 -27.88 -38.98
CA ALA A 501 -19.64 -28.76 -38.82
C ALA A 501 -20.03 -29.39 -40.17
N LYS A 502 -20.62 -30.57 -40.11
CA LYS A 502 -21.08 -31.32 -41.28
C LYS A 502 -22.55 -31.76 -41.12
N ASN A 503 -23.34 -31.65 -42.18
CA ASN A 503 -24.66 -32.32 -42.33
C ASN A 503 -25.58 -32.30 -41.08
N GLY A 504 -25.97 -31.12 -40.62
CA GLY A 504 -26.90 -30.94 -39.51
C GLY A 504 -26.27 -30.83 -38.11
N GLU A 505 -24.95 -31.00 -37.98
CA GLU A 505 -24.21 -30.70 -36.74
C GLU A 505 -24.30 -29.21 -36.35
N ASN A 506 -24.25 -28.88 -35.06
CA ASN A 506 -24.30 -27.46 -34.67
C ASN A 506 -22.97 -26.75 -35.03
N ALA A 507 -23.05 -25.46 -35.40
CA ALA A 507 -21.89 -24.58 -35.53
C ALA A 507 -22.15 -23.23 -34.85
N GLY A 508 -21.22 -22.72 -34.04
CA GLY A 508 -21.37 -21.46 -33.28
C GLY A 508 -21.29 -21.66 -31.76
N THR A 509 -21.96 -20.81 -30.99
CA THR A 509 -22.04 -20.96 -29.53
C THR A 509 -23.48 -20.98 -29.03
N ALA A 510 -23.68 -21.51 -27.82
CA ALA A 510 -24.94 -21.38 -27.10
C ALA A 510 -24.71 -21.09 -25.62
N GLY A 511 -25.53 -20.20 -25.05
CA GLY A 511 -25.49 -19.87 -23.61
C GLY A 511 -24.39 -18.89 -23.18
N TYR A 512 -23.44 -18.56 -24.05
CA TYR A 512 -22.38 -17.56 -23.78
C TYR A 512 -22.79 -16.12 -24.14
N VAL A 513 -23.94 -15.94 -24.82
CA VAL A 513 -24.34 -14.70 -25.50
C VAL A 513 -23.33 -14.18 -26.54
N TYR A 514 -22.40 -15.03 -27.00
CA TYR A 514 -21.40 -14.66 -27.99
C TYR A 514 -22.00 -14.68 -29.39
N GLN A 515 -22.07 -13.49 -29.97
CA GLN A 515 -22.64 -13.25 -31.28
C GLN A 515 -21.81 -13.89 -32.40
N MET A 516 -22.49 -14.45 -33.39
CA MET A 516 -21.92 -14.93 -34.64
C MET A 516 -21.66 -13.73 -35.57
N GLU A 517 -20.41 -13.49 -35.95
CA GLU A 517 -20.01 -12.36 -36.80
C GLU A 517 -19.91 -12.77 -38.29
N ALA A 518 -19.46 -13.99 -38.59
CA ALA A 518 -19.32 -14.50 -39.95
C ALA A 518 -19.58 -16.01 -40.09
N ILE A 519 -19.81 -16.45 -41.32
CA ILE A 519 -20.02 -17.85 -41.71
C ILE A 519 -19.27 -18.19 -43.00
N GLN A 520 -18.83 -19.44 -43.12
CA GLN A 520 -18.45 -20.07 -44.38
C GLN A 520 -19.28 -21.33 -44.58
N VAL A 521 -19.75 -21.57 -45.81
CA VAL A 521 -20.54 -22.75 -46.16
C VAL A 521 -20.08 -23.32 -47.50
N GLN A 522 -19.82 -24.62 -47.54
CA GLN A 522 -19.33 -25.35 -48.72
C GLN A 522 -20.19 -26.58 -48.99
N LEU A 523 -20.48 -26.81 -50.27
CA LEU A 523 -21.16 -28.02 -50.74
C LEU A 523 -20.13 -28.92 -51.43
N VAL A 524 -19.96 -30.14 -50.94
CA VAL A 524 -18.93 -31.08 -51.41
C VAL A 524 -19.59 -32.40 -51.76
N ARG A 525 -19.23 -33.02 -52.89
CA ARG A 525 -19.78 -34.33 -53.26
C ARG A 525 -19.28 -35.39 -52.27
N LYS A 526 -20.11 -36.35 -51.84
CA LYS A 526 -19.77 -37.30 -50.75
C LYS A 526 -18.47 -38.11 -50.96
N GLU A 527 -18.10 -38.35 -52.21
CA GLU A 527 -16.88 -39.09 -52.58
C GLU A 527 -15.65 -38.17 -52.76
N ALA A 528 -15.76 -36.88 -52.47
CA ALA A 528 -14.68 -35.91 -52.53
C ALA A 528 -14.21 -35.52 -51.12
N THR A 529 -12.92 -35.18 -50.99
CA THR A 529 -12.35 -34.72 -49.73
C THR A 529 -12.89 -33.35 -49.35
N GLY A 530 -13.59 -33.25 -48.22
CA GLY A 530 -14.09 -32.00 -47.64
C GLY A 530 -13.17 -31.41 -46.56
N PRO A 531 -13.54 -30.25 -45.98
CA PRO A 531 -12.88 -29.69 -44.81
C PRO A 531 -12.81 -30.66 -43.63
N VAL A 532 -11.72 -30.62 -42.87
CA VAL A 532 -11.57 -31.40 -41.63
C VAL A 532 -12.55 -30.87 -40.59
N THR A 533 -13.44 -31.73 -40.11
CA THR A 533 -14.40 -31.38 -39.06
C THR A 533 -13.68 -31.20 -37.72
N GLY A 534 -14.22 -30.35 -36.85
CA GLY A 534 -13.62 -30.03 -35.55
C GLY A 534 -14.67 -29.57 -34.54
N ASN A 535 -14.25 -28.90 -33.47
CA ASN A 535 -15.16 -28.33 -32.47
C ASN A 535 -15.91 -27.13 -33.06
N ALA A 536 -16.95 -27.42 -33.84
CA ALA A 536 -17.75 -26.42 -34.53
C ALA A 536 -18.70 -25.68 -33.60
N PHE A 537 -19.05 -26.28 -32.46
CA PHE A 537 -20.04 -25.77 -31.52
C PHE A 537 -19.57 -25.86 -30.07
N ILE A 538 -19.78 -24.78 -29.31
CA ILE A 538 -19.45 -24.68 -27.87
C ILE A 538 -20.70 -24.22 -27.10
N GLU A 539 -21.13 -25.00 -26.11
CA GLU A 539 -22.34 -24.74 -25.33
C GLU A 539 -21.97 -24.56 -23.85
N LYS A 540 -22.45 -23.46 -23.25
CA LYS A 540 -22.18 -23.15 -21.83
C LYS A 540 -22.72 -24.28 -20.96
N GLY A 541 -21.85 -24.87 -20.14
CA GLY A 541 -22.21 -25.96 -19.22
C GLY A 541 -22.14 -27.36 -19.82
N LYS A 542 -21.75 -27.54 -21.09
CA LYS A 542 -21.41 -28.85 -21.68
C LYS A 542 -19.96 -28.86 -22.15
N ASN A 543 -19.23 -29.97 -21.93
CA ASN A 543 -17.78 -30.09 -22.20
C ASN A 543 -16.92 -29.07 -21.43
N ASN A 544 -17.32 -28.71 -20.21
CA ASN A 544 -16.66 -27.68 -19.41
C ASN A 544 -15.40 -28.29 -18.77
N PRO A 545 -14.18 -27.91 -19.22
CA PRO A 545 -12.95 -28.40 -18.61
C PRO A 545 -12.93 -28.07 -17.12
N VAL A 546 -12.68 -29.09 -16.29
CA VAL A 546 -12.55 -28.95 -14.85
C VAL A 546 -11.08 -28.88 -14.51
N ILE A 547 -10.64 -27.78 -13.90
CA ILE A 547 -9.29 -27.67 -13.35
C ILE A 547 -9.28 -28.16 -11.90
N SER A 548 -8.35 -29.08 -11.60
CA SER A 548 -8.03 -29.48 -10.23
C SER A 548 -6.54 -29.33 -9.94
N TYR A 549 -6.22 -28.92 -8.72
CA TYR A 549 -4.86 -28.65 -8.29
C TYR A 549 -4.68 -28.86 -6.79
N GLN A 550 -3.47 -29.20 -6.39
CA GLN A 550 -3.10 -29.40 -4.99
C GLN A 550 -1.66 -28.95 -4.74
N SER A 551 -1.39 -28.62 -3.48
CA SER A 551 -0.10 -28.14 -2.99
C SER A 551 0.50 -29.14 -2.01
N PHE A 552 1.80 -29.38 -2.11
CA PHE A 552 2.60 -30.08 -1.10
C PHE A 552 3.14 -29.05 -0.13
N VAL A 553 2.56 -29.00 1.06
CA VAL A 553 2.86 -28.00 2.10
C VAL A 553 3.92 -28.55 3.06
N LYS A 554 4.86 -27.69 3.45
CA LYS A 554 5.91 -28.00 4.42
C LYS A 554 5.32 -28.66 5.68
N ASP A 555 5.93 -29.77 6.09
CA ASP A 555 5.55 -30.61 7.24
C ASP A 555 4.15 -31.25 7.19
N GLN A 556 3.32 -30.93 6.20
CA GLN A 556 1.96 -31.47 6.04
C GLN A 556 1.83 -32.39 4.82
N GLY A 557 2.71 -32.26 3.83
CA GLY A 557 2.67 -33.03 2.59
C GLY A 557 1.54 -32.58 1.66
N TRP A 558 1.07 -33.49 0.81
CA TRP A 558 0.00 -33.21 -0.15
C TRP A 558 -1.32 -32.90 0.54
N GLN A 559 -1.87 -31.72 0.25
CA GLN A 559 -3.22 -31.31 0.64
C GLN A 559 -4.27 -31.90 -0.31
N GLU A 560 -5.55 -31.76 0.05
CA GLU A 560 -6.66 -32.18 -0.81
C GLU A 560 -6.70 -31.41 -2.15
N ASN A 561 -7.20 -32.07 -3.19
CA ASN A 561 -7.43 -31.44 -4.48
C ASN A 561 -8.48 -30.33 -4.37
N GLN A 562 -8.09 -29.15 -4.83
CA GLN A 562 -8.92 -27.97 -4.95
C GLN A 562 -9.33 -27.78 -6.39
N THR A 563 -10.45 -27.09 -6.60
CA THR A 563 -10.99 -26.82 -7.93
C THR A 563 -11.25 -25.34 -8.13
N ASN A 564 -11.02 -24.88 -9.36
CA ASN A 564 -11.43 -23.60 -9.92
C ASN A 564 -11.65 -22.43 -8.94
N GLY A 565 -10.56 -21.80 -8.51
CA GLY A 565 -10.56 -20.63 -7.65
C GLY A 565 -10.47 -20.93 -6.14
N ALA A 566 -10.64 -22.18 -5.72
CA ALA A 566 -10.47 -22.55 -4.30
C ALA A 566 -9.00 -22.48 -3.84
N THR A 567 -8.76 -22.04 -2.62
CA THR A 567 -7.40 -21.89 -2.09
C THR A 567 -6.74 -23.26 -1.84
N SER A 568 -5.54 -23.48 -2.38
CA SER A 568 -4.70 -24.65 -2.07
C SER A 568 -3.40 -24.24 -1.36
N GLY A 569 -3.22 -24.69 -0.12
CA GLY A 569 -2.10 -24.31 0.76
C GLY A 569 -2.58 -23.70 2.07
N THR A 570 -1.75 -22.88 2.71
CA THR A 570 -2.10 -22.16 3.95
C THR A 570 -1.85 -20.65 3.79
N THR A 571 -2.46 -19.82 4.62
CA THR A 571 -2.23 -18.37 4.62
C THR A 571 -1.81 -17.91 6.02
N GLY A 572 -0.67 -17.21 6.13
CA GLY A 572 -0.22 -16.58 7.37
C GLY A 572 0.25 -17.55 8.46
N GLN A 573 0.34 -18.86 8.16
CA GLN A 573 0.79 -19.88 9.12
C GLN A 573 2.30 -20.14 9.06
N ASN A 574 3.05 -19.43 8.19
CA ASN A 574 4.47 -19.66 7.95
C ASN A 574 4.80 -21.10 7.47
N LEU A 575 3.83 -21.74 6.79
CA LEU A 575 3.97 -23.03 6.13
C LEU A 575 3.92 -22.81 4.61
N TRP A 576 5.01 -23.15 3.93
CA TRP A 576 5.15 -22.90 2.50
C TRP A 576 4.82 -24.10 1.63
N ILE A 577 4.56 -23.82 0.36
CA ILE A 577 4.43 -24.81 -0.70
C ILE A 577 5.83 -25.18 -1.21
N GLU A 578 6.13 -26.48 -1.27
CA GLU A 578 7.37 -27.03 -1.82
C GLU A 578 7.16 -27.62 -3.22
N ALA A 579 5.96 -28.12 -3.50
CA ALA A 579 5.57 -28.63 -4.81
C ALA A 579 4.08 -28.42 -5.10
N MET A 580 3.71 -28.45 -6.38
CA MET A 580 2.34 -28.33 -6.87
C MET A 580 2.06 -29.34 -7.98
N ARG A 581 0.79 -29.71 -8.10
CA ARG A 581 0.26 -30.61 -9.13
C ARG A 581 -1.05 -30.07 -9.65
N MET A 582 -1.23 -30.02 -10.97
CA MET A 582 -2.43 -29.50 -11.63
C MET A 582 -2.85 -30.40 -12.78
N GLN A 583 -4.15 -30.49 -13.02
CA GLN A 583 -4.72 -31.22 -14.15
C GLN A 583 -6.01 -30.57 -14.65
N ILE A 584 -6.29 -30.73 -15.94
CA ILE A 584 -7.60 -30.44 -16.54
C ILE A 584 -8.27 -31.74 -16.95
N SER A 585 -9.50 -31.97 -16.48
CA SER A 585 -10.34 -33.13 -16.77
C SER A 585 -11.66 -32.74 -17.44
N ASP A 586 -12.48 -33.74 -17.76
CA ASP A 586 -13.87 -33.59 -18.20
C ASP A 586 -14.07 -32.75 -19.47
N THR A 587 -13.10 -32.86 -20.39
CA THR A 587 -13.11 -32.14 -21.66
C THR A 587 -12.66 -33.01 -22.82
N THR A 588 -13.24 -32.76 -23.99
CA THR A 588 -12.80 -33.31 -25.29
C THR A 588 -11.88 -32.35 -26.04
N LEU A 589 -11.58 -31.17 -25.46
CA LEU A 589 -10.67 -30.20 -26.03
C LEU A 589 -9.24 -30.74 -25.96
N THR A 590 -8.52 -30.74 -27.08
CA THR A 590 -7.10 -31.12 -27.11
C THR A 590 -6.22 -30.08 -26.41
N GLY A 591 -5.06 -30.52 -25.92
CA GLY A 591 -4.10 -29.68 -25.19
C GLY A 591 -3.99 -30.06 -23.71
N ASP A 592 -3.01 -29.45 -23.04
CA ASP A 592 -2.68 -29.68 -21.63
C ASP A 592 -2.69 -28.35 -20.85
N ILE A 593 -2.74 -28.46 -19.52
CA ILE A 593 -2.24 -27.41 -18.62
C ILE A 593 -0.74 -27.64 -18.39
N GLU A 594 0.05 -26.60 -18.64
CA GLU A 594 1.48 -26.58 -18.38
C GLU A 594 1.82 -25.57 -17.28
N TYR A 595 2.66 -25.96 -16.33
CA TYR A 595 3.02 -25.10 -15.21
C TYR A 595 4.47 -25.29 -14.79
N SER A 596 5.04 -24.29 -14.13
CA SER A 596 6.44 -24.23 -13.74
C SER A 596 6.57 -23.46 -12.43
N ALA A 597 7.48 -23.92 -11.57
CA ALA A 597 7.78 -23.30 -10.28
C ALA A 597 9.16 -22.62 -10.31
N HIS A 598 9.26 -21.45 -9.67
CA HIS A 598 10.50 -20.82 -9.29
C HIS A 598 10.84 -21.24 -7.87
N VAL A 599 11.85 -22.10 -7.71
CA VAL A 599 12.21 -22.70 -6.42
C VAL A 599 13.43 -21.99 -5.84
N LYS A 600 13.44 -21.72 -4.54
CA LYS A 600 14.56 -21.09 -3.84
C LYS A 600 15.89 -21.79 -4.13
N ASN A 601 16.91 -21.01 -4.49
CA ASN A 601 18.26 -21.46 -4.88
C ASN A 601 18.34 -22.38 -6.11
N ILE A 602 17.23 -22.60 -6.83
CA ILE A 602 17.19 -23.37 -8.08
C ILE A 602 16.77 -22.46 -9.24
N GLY A 603 15.83 -21.53 -8.99
CA GLY A 603 15.24 -20.67 -10.00
C GLY A 603 14.07 -21.34 -10.71
N TRP A 604 13.74 -20.84 -11.91
CA TRP A 604 12.66 -21.39 -12.74
C TRP A 604 13.00 -22.80 -13.23
N GLN A 605 12.11 -23.74 -12.95
CA GLN A 605 12.16 -25.09 -13.51
C GLN A 605 11.50 -25.14 -14.90
N ASN A 606 11.74 -26.23 -15.64
CA ASN A 606 11.03 -26.50 -16.90
C ASN A 606 9.52 -26.61 -16.66
N TYR A 607 8.73 -26.37 -17.71
CA TYR A 607 7.29 -26.65 -17.67
C TYR A 607 7.05 -28.15 -17.53
N VAL A 608 6.12 -28.49 -16.65
CA VAL A 608 5.53 -29.83 -16.51
C VAL A 608 4.07 -29.76 -16.95
N LYS A 609 3.48 -30.90 -17.29
CA LYS A 609 2.12 -30.99 -17.85
C LYS A 609 1.15 -31.68 -16.89
N ASN A 610 -0.07 -31.94 -17.37
CA ASN A 610 -1.15 -32.60 -16.65
C ASN A 610 -0.66 -33.67 -15.66
N ASN A 611 -0.95 -33.47 -14.38
CA ASN A 611 -0.71 -34.42 -13.30
C ASN A 611 0.78 -34.70 -12.98
N GLU A 612 1.73 -33.97 -13.55
CA GLU A 612 3.16 -34.03 -13.17
C GLU A 612 3.45 -33.16 -11.91
N ILE A 613 4.70 -33.13 -11.42
CA ILE A 613 5.06 -32.35 -10.20
C ILE A 613 5.96 -31.18 -10.61
N ALA A 614 5.56 -29.96 -10.26
CA ALA A 614 6.45 -28.78 -10.28
C ALA A 614 6.89 -28.46 -8.85
N GLY A 615 8.18 -28.18 -8.63
CA GLY A 615 8.77 -27.96 -7.31
C GLY A 615 9.65 -29.12 -6.84
N THR A 616 9.74 -29.33 -5.52
CA THR A 616 10.48 -30.43 -4.89
C THR A 616 9.70 -31.03 -3.73
N THR A 617 9.71 -32.36 -3.58
CA THR A 617 9.08 -33.04 -2.42
C THR A 617 10.10 -33.55 -1.39
N ASP A 618 11.38 -33.63 -1.76
CA ASP A 618 12.39 -34.39 -0.98
C ASP A 618 13.55 -33.51 -0.48
N ARG A 619 13.46 -32.18 -0.66
CA ARG A 619 14.57 -31.24 -0.43
C ARG A 619 14.21 -30.03 0.44
N TYR A 620 12.98 -29.97 0.95
CA TYR A 620 12.47 -28.86 1.76
C TYR A 620 12.66 -27.46 1.14
N ALA A 621 12.62 -27.37 -0.20
CA ALA A 621 12.87 -26.13 -0.91
C ALA A 621 11.56 -25.42 -1.25
N GLN A 622 11.38 -24.22 -0.69
CA GLN A 622 10.20 -23.38 -0.90
C GLN A 622 10.08 -22.90 -2.36
N ILE A 623 8.85 -22.88 -2.86
CA ILE A 623 8.48 -22.15 -4.09
C ILE A 623 8.36 -20.66 -3.76
N GLU A 624 8.88 -19.80 -4.63
CA GLU A 624 8.83 -18.33 -4.50
C GLU A 624 7.90 -17.70 -5.55
N ALA A 625 7.75 -18.34 -6.71
CA ALA A 625 6.85 -17.93 -7.77
C ALA A 625 6.40 -19.11 -8.65
N MET A 626 5.36 -18.90 -9.46
CA MET A 626 4.83 -19.90 -10.39
C MET A 626 4.34 -19.25 -11.69
N ARG A 627 4.20 -20.06 -12.73
CA ARG A 627 3.56 -19.68 -14.00
C ARG A 627 2.78 -20.85 -14.57
N VAL A 628 1.63 -20.58 -15.18
CA VAL A 628 0.68 -21.58 -15.68
C VAL A 628 0.16 -21.15 -17.04
N ARG A 629 0.13 -22.05 -18.01
CA ARG A 629 -0.42 -21.80 -19.35
C ARG A 629 -1.21 -23.00 -19.85
N LEU A 630 -2.03 -22.77 -20.86
CA LEU A 630 -2.75 -23.82 -21.57
C LEU A 630 -2.10 -24.05 -22.94
N THR A 631 -2.27 -25.24 -23.50
CA THR A 631 -1.85 -25.56 -24.87
C THR A 631 -3.03 -26.09 -25.69
N GLY A 632 -2.83 -26.32 -26.99
CA GLY A 632 -3.85 -26.89 -27.88
C GLY A 632 -5.15 -26.08 -27.94
N GLN A 633 -6.27 -26.77 -28.12
CA GLN A 633 -7.60 -26.16 -28.13
C GLN A 633 -7.98 -25.51 -26.80
N LEU A 634 -7.47 -26.00 -25.66
CA LEU A 634 -7.70 -25.36 -24.36
C LEU A 634 -7.26 -23.89 -24.36
N SER A 635 -6.07 -23.59 -24.88
CA SER A 635 -5.55 -22.21 -24.99
C SER A 635 -6.32 -21.31 -25.98
N GLN A 636 -7.06 -21.90 -26.90
CA GLN A 636 -7.87 -21.17 -27.87
C GLN A 636 -9.18 -20.70 -27.25
N TYR A 637 -9.78 -21.50 -26.38
CA TYR A 637 -11.12 -21.25 -25.83
C TYR A 637 -11.11 -20.78 -24.36
N TYR A 638 -10.01 -20.96 -23.63
CA TYR A 638 -9.90 -20.59 -22.23
C TYR A 638 -8.65 -19.75 -21.94
N ASN A 639 -8.77 -18.92 -20.91
CA ASN A 639 -7.66 -18.33 -20.17
C ASN A 639 -7.50 -19.10 -18.86
N VAL A 640 -6.26 -19.29 -18.42
CA VAL A 640 -5.95 -19.72 -17.06
C VAL A 640 -5.45 -18.52 -16.26
N TYR A 641 -6.14 -18.22 -15.16
CA TYR A 641 -5.77 -17.20 -14.20
C TYR A 641 -5.25 -17.88 -12.93
N TYR A 642 -4.21 -17.32 -12.32
CA TYR A 642 -3.66 -17.85 -11.09
C TYR A 642 -3.01 -16.75 -10.27
N ARG A 643 -3.02 -16.93 -8.95
CA ARG A 643 -2.34 -16.03 -8.01
C ARG A 643 -1.75 -16.82 -6.88
N VAL A 644 -0.85 -16.17 -6.15
CA VAL A 644 -0.20 -16.77 -4.98
C VAL A 644 -0.33 -15.87 -3.77
N HIS A 645 -0.44 -16.50 -2.61
CA HIS A 645 -0.21 -15.86 -1.33
C HIS A 645 1.28 -15.95 -1.01
N SER A 646 2.00 -14.84 -1.14
CA SER A 646 3.43 -14.77 -0.81
C SER A 646 3.60 -14.31 0.63
N ALA A 647 4.47 -14.98 1.38
CA ALA A 647 4.87 -14.53 2.70
C ALA A 647 5.28 -13.06 2.66
N ASN A 648 4.84 -12.30 3.66
CA ASN A 648 5.02 -10.85 3.82
C ASN A 648 4.31 -9.95 2.79
N PHE A 649 3.80 -10.45 1.65
CA PHE A 649 2.99 -9.67 0.70
C PHE A 649 1.49 -9.96 0.80
N GLY A 650 1.12 -11.14 1.28
CA GLY A 650 -0.26 -11.61 1.22
C GLY A 650 -0.62 -12.13 -0.18
N TRP A 651 -1.91 -12.10 -0.51
CA TRP A 651 -2.39 -12.41 -1.85
C TRP A 651 -1.91 -11.35 -2.85
N LEU A 652 -1.17 -11.81 -3.85
CA LEU A 652 -0.80 -11.00 -5.00
C LEU A 652 -1.93 -10.98 -6.04
N GLY A 653 -1.79 -10.12 -7.05
CA GLY A 653 -2.72 -10.05 -8.18
C GLY A 653 -2.77 -11.35 -9.00
N TRP A 654 -3.76 -11.42 -9.89
CA TRP A 654 -3.94 -12.56 -10.79
C TRP A 654 -3.03 -12.44 -12.01
N ALA A 655 -2.16 -13.43 -12.21
CA ALA A 655 -1.43 -13.67 -13.45
C ALA A 655 -2.32 -14.44 -14.44
N ARG A 656 -2.04 -14.27 -15.73
CA ARG A 656 -2.78 -14.92 -16.82
C ARG A 656 -1.83 -15.62 -17.79
N ASN A 657 -2.20 -16.82 -18.26
CA ASN A 657 -1.62 -17.47 -19.45
C ASN A 657 -0.08 -17.42 -19.59
N GLY A 658 0.65 -17.80 -18.55
CA GLY A 658 2.11 -17.93 -18.57
C GLY A 658 2.87 -16.76 -17.95
N GLU A 659 2.17 -15.70 -17.54
CA GLU A 659 2.72 -14.61 -16.72
C GLU A 659 3.27 -15.12 -15.38
N ASN A 660 4.20 -14.39 -14.76
CA ASN A 660 4.70 -14.81 -13.44
C ASN A 660 3.68 -14.44 -12.36
N ALA A 661 3.53 -15.29 -11.35
CA ALA A 661 2.83 -15.01 -10.09
C ALA A 661 3.75 -15.30 -8.91
N GLY A 662 3.88 -14.38 -7.95
CA GLY A 662 4.76 -14.55 -6.78
C GLY A 662 5.86 -13.51 -6.66
N THR A 663 7.00 -13.93 -6.14
CA THR A 663 8.14 -13.03 -5.98
C THR A 663 9.45 -13.67 -6.43
N ALA A 664 10.41 -12.86 -6.86
CA ALA A 664 11.78 -13.30 -7.13
C ALA A 664 12.80 -12.41 -6.42
N GLY A 665 13.86 -13.03 -5.89
CA GLY A 665 14.96 -12.33 -5.20
C GLY A 665 14.64 -11.85 -3.78
N PHE A 666 13.39 -11.92 -3.33
CA PHE A 666 12.98 -11.59 -1.96
C PHE A 666 13.19 -12.71 -0.95
N VAL A 667 13.44 -13.94 -1.42
CA VAL A 667 13.43 -15.19 -0.63
C VAL A 667 12.12 -15.46 0.11
N TYR A 668 11.02 -14.84 -0.34
CA TYR A 668 9.70 -15.03 0.24
C TYR A 668 9.02 -16.24 -0.36
N GLN A 669 8.53 -17.09 0.53
CA GLN A 669 7.88 -18.34 0.22
C GLN A 669 6.42 -18.13 -0.19
N VAL A 670 5.96 -18.93 -1.15
CA VAL A 670 4.53 -19.07 -1.47
C VAL A 670 3.89 -19.98 -0.42
N GLU A 671 2.80 -19.52 0.21
CA GLU A 671 2.07 -20.26 1.24
C GLU A 671 0.78 -20.91 0.69
N ALA A 672 0.12 -20.24 -0.25
CA ALA A 672 -1.09 -20.74 -0.93
C ALA A 672 -1.16 -20.29 -2.39
N VAL A 673 -1.95 -21.02 -3.19
CA VAL A 673 -2.24 -20.69 -4.59
C VAL A 673 -3.72 -20.81 -4.89
N GLU A 674 -4.17 -20.03 -5.87
CA GLU A 674 -5.49 -20.17 -6.50
C GLU A 674 -5.31 -20.23 -8.01
N VAL A 675 -6.07 -21.11 -8.67
CA VAL A 675 -6.03 -21.28 -10.13
C VAL A 675 -7.46 -21.38 -10.65
N GLN A 676 -7.79 -20.57 -11.64
CA GLN A 676 -9.12 -20.47 -12.21
C GLN A 676 -9.07 -20.55 -13.73
N LEU A 677 -9.90 -21.41 -14.29
CA LEU A 677 -10.09 -21.55 -15.72
C LEU A 677 -11.30 -20.71 -16.15
N VAL A 678 -11.08 -19.78 -17.07
CA VAL A 678 -12.09 -18.79 -17.47
C VAL A 678 -12.24 -18.81 -19.00
N PRO A 679 -13.45 -19.01 -19.55
CA PRO A 679 -13.65 -18.93 -21.00
C PRO A 679 -13.17 -17.59 -21.57
N LYS A 680 -12.56 -17.61 -22.75
CA LYS A 680 -12.10 -16.36 -23.39
C LYS A 680 -13.26 -15.41 -23.65
N GLY A 681 -13.04 -14.13 -23.33
CA GLY A 681 -14.06 -13.08 -23.40
C GLY A 681 -14.93 -12.94 -22.16
N GLN A 682 -14.71 -13.75 -21.11
CA GLN A 682 -15.26 -13.51 -19.77
C GLN A 682 -14.30 -12.68 -18.92
N ALA A 683 -14.83 -12.00 -17.90
CA ALA A 683 -14.05 -11.14 -17.01
C ALA A 683 -12.98 -11.94 -16.23
N ALA A 684 -11.83 -11.31 -16.00
CA ALA A 684 -10.79 -11.85 -15.12
C ALA A 684 -11.30 -11.91 -13.67
N PRO A 685 -10.80 -12.84 -12.83
CA PRO A 685 -11.22 -12.96 -11.43
C PRO A 685 -10.88 -11.75 -10.54
N GLY A 686 -9.91 -10.94 -10.97
CA GLY A 686 -9.52 -9.73 -10.25
C GLY A 686 -8.35 -9.01 -10.92
N THR A 687 -7.95 -7.88 -10.34
CA THR A 687 -6.84 -7.04 -10.80
C THR A 687 -5.73 -7.00 -9.75
N GLY A 688 -4.57 -6.42 -10.10
CA GLY A 688 -3.44 -6.22 -9.19
C GLY A 688 -2.12 -6.71 -9.76
N THR A 689 -1.02 -6.42 -9.07
CA THR A 689 0.32 -6.88 -9.47
C THR A 689 0.51 -8.34 -9.07
N ALA A 690 0.61 -9.22 -10.06
CA ALA A 690 0.77 -10.65 -9.80
C ALA A 690 2.18 -11.06 -9.37
N PHE A 691 3.21 -10.28 -9.76
CA PHE A 691 4.60 -10.64 -9.53
C PHE A 691 5.51 -9.45 -9.22
N TYR A 692 6.41 -9.63 -8.25
CA TYR A 692 7.44 -8.68 -7.88
C TYR A 692 8.84 -9.29 -7.97
N ASP A 693 9.76 -8.63 -8.67
CA ASP A 693 11.18 -9.01 -8.70
C ASP A 693 12.01 -7.92 -8.01
N LYS A 694 12.72 -8.31 -6.95
CA LYS A 694 13.55 -7.41 -6.14
C LYS A 694 14.60 -6.69 -6.98
N ASN A 695 15.12 -7.34 -8.02
CA ASN A 695 16.22 -6.82 -8.82
C ASN A 695 15.77 -5.79 -9.85
N THR A 696 14.46 -5.72 -10.15
CA THR A 696 13.89 -4.79 -11.13
C THR A 696 13.09 -3.66 -10.49
N LEU A 697 12.90 -3.67 -9.17
CA LEU A 697 12.20 -2.59 -8.47
C LEU A 697 12.92 -1.25 -8.64
N GLN A 698 12.22 -0.29 -9.22
CA GLN A 698 12.67 1.11 -9.28
C GLN A 698 12.64 1.75 -7.90
N ASN A 699 13.50 2.73 -7.64
CA ASN A 699 13.44 3.45 -6.36
C ASN A 699 12.23 4.39 -6.36
N PRO A 700 11.46 4.43 -5.25
CA PRO A 700 10.41 5.42 -5.07
C PRO A 700 10.99 6.84 -4.99
N THR A 701 10.17 7.82 -5.34
CA THR A 701 10.49 9.24 -5.20
C THR A 701 9.65 9.84 -4.08
N ILE A 702 10.28 10.58 -3.14
CA ILE A 702 9.52 11.41 -2.19
C ILE A 702 9.40 12.83 -2.74
N ASN A 703 8.16 13.33 -2.78
CA ASN A 703 7.78 14.67 -3.21
C ASN A 703 7.16 15.42 -2.03
N TYR A 704 7.52 16.67 -1.82
CA TYR A 704 7.01 17.46 -0.71
C TYR A 704 7.01 18.96 -0.99
N GLN A 705 6.09 19.67 -0.36
CA GLN A 705 5.95 21.12 -0.45
C GLN A 705 5.60 21.71 0.91
N ALA A 706 5.99 22.97 1.09
CA ALA A 706 5.72 23.74 2.30
C ALA A 706 4.78 24.92 1.98
N HIS A 707 3.85 25.19 2.89
CA HIS A 707 3.00 26.38 2.88
C HIS A 707 3.58 27.42 3.84
N LEU A 708 3.92 28.62 3.34
CA LEU A 708 4.55 29.69 4.13
C LEU A 708 3.58 30.86 4.39
N ARG A 709 3.66 31.48 5.58
CA ARG A 709 2.68 32.46 6.15
C ARG A 709 2.25 33.63 5.25
N ASN A 710 3.04 34.02 4.24
CA ASN A 710 2.71 35.13 3.32
C ASN A 710 3.03 34.80 1.85
N ILE A 711 3.36 33.54 1.57
CA ILE A 711 3.74 33.06 0.22
C ILE A 711 2.72 32.03 -0.26
N GLY A 712 2.13 31.25 0.65
CA GLY A 712 1.27 30.13 0.31
C GLY A 712 2.09 28.87 0.01
N TRP A 713 1.49 27.95 -0.75
CA TRP A 713 2.13 26.72 -1.21
C TRP A 713 3.26 27.03 -2.18
N GLN A 714 4.46 26.54 -1.87
CA GLN A 714 5.61 26.60 -2.76
C GLN A 714 5.60 25.45 -3.78
N SER A 715 6.48 25.54 -4.79
CA SER A 715 6.66 24.46 -5.75
C SER A 715 7.09 23.16 -5.08
N VAL A 716 6.59 22.04 -5.62
CA VAL A 716 6.94 20.69 -5.15
C VAL A 716 8.45 20.47 -5.29
N GLN A 717 9.05 20.02 -4.20
CA GLN A 717 10.43 19.59 -4.09
C GLN A 717 10.50 18.07 -4.00
N SER A 718 11.66 17.51 -4.29
CA SER A 718 11.87 16.06 -4.24
C SER A 718 13.22 15.70 -3.62
N ASN A 719 13.29 14.50 -3.03
CA ASN A 719 14.51 13.82 -2.55
C ASN A 719 15.67 14.75 -2.14
N GLY A 720 15.58 15.34 -0.96
CA GLY A 720 16.67 16.10 -0.33
C GLY A 720 16.75 17.57 -0.73
N ASN A 721 15.93 18.04 -1.67
CA ASN A 721 15.83 19.48 -1.96
C ASN A 721 15.15 20.25 -0.83
N ASN A 722 15.45 21.54 -0.67
CA ASN A 722 14.86 22.34 0.41
C ASN A 722 13.43 22.76 0.04
N ALA A 723 12.44 22.37 0.85
CA ALA A 723 11.14 23.02 0.86
C ALA A 723 11.11 24.05 2.00
N GLY A 724 10.78 25.31 1.70
CA GLY A 724 10.90 26.44 2.61
C GLY A 724 12.10 27.37 2.32
N LEU A 725 12.30 28.38 3.17
CA LEU A 725 13.31 29.42 3.00
C LEU A 725 14.12 29.60 4.30
N THR A 726 15.38 29.18 4.29
CA THR A 726 16.27 29.31 5.45
C THR A 726 16.66 30.77 5.72
N GLY A 727 16.59 31.23 6.96
CA GLY A 727 17.15 32.52 7.40
C GLY A 727 16.40 33.77 6.93
N GLN A 728 15.23 33.61 6.29
CA GLN A 728 14.39 34.72 5.81
C GLN A 728 13.20 35.01 6.73
N SER A 729 13.12 34.37 7.91
CA SER A 729 11.97 34.46 8.84
C SER A 729 10.62 34.06 8.21
N ALA A 730 10.67 33.30 7.11
CA ALA A 730 9.48 32.82 6.41
C ALA A 730 9.13 31.44 6.96
N ARG A 731 8.21 31.42 7.93
CA ARG A 731 7.82 30.20 8.65
C ARG A 731 6.85 29.32 7.86
N ILE A 732 7.02 28.01 8.01
CA ILE A 732 6.14 26.97 7.49
C ILE A 732 4.92 26.85 8.40
N GLU A 733 3.73 26.91 7.81
CA GLU A 733 2.45 26.70 8.49
C GLU A 733 1.87 25.31 8.21
N ALA A 734 2.17 24.72 7.05
CA ALA A 734 1.73 23.37 6.71
C ALA A 734 2.67 22.67 5.70
N LEU A 735 2.53 21.35 5.62
CA LEU A 735 3.26 20.45 4.73
C LEU A 735 2.30 19.57 3.93
N ARG A 736 2.70 19.22 2.70
CA ARG A 736 2.17 18.10 1.93
C ARG A 736 3.33 17.23 1.48
N ILE A 737 3.23 15.93 1.68
CA ILE A 737 4.28 14.95 1.36
C ILE A 737 3.61 13.77 0.64
N ASN A 738 4.21 13.31 -0.43
CA ASN A 738 3.72 12.19 -1.23
C ASN A 738 4.87 11.31 -1.67
N VAL A 739 4.64 10.00 -1.68
CA VAL A 739 5.54 9.04 -2.30
C VAL A 739 4.99 8.64 -3.66
N ALA A 740 5.82 8.76 -4.70
CA ALA A 740 5.46 8.48 -6.09
C ALA A 740 6.40 7.43 -6.69
N ASN A 741 6.03 6.88 -7.85
CA ASN A 741 6.77 5.81 -8.53
C ASN A 741 7.08 4.64 -7.60
N THR A 742 6.10 4.26 -6.77
CA THR A 742 6.29 3.26 -5.73
C THR A 742 6.34 1.88 -6.38
N PRO A 743 7.46 1.15 -6.27
CA PRO A 743 7.57 -0.20 -6.84
C PRO A 743 6.77 -1.23 -6.01
N LEU A 744 6.26 -0.80 -4.85
CA LEU A 744 5.68 -1.63 -3.80
C LEU A 744 4.51 -0.88 -3.16
N PRO A 745 3.47 -1.60 -2.69
CA PRO A 745 2.34 -0.97 -2.03
C PRO A 745 2.75 -0.34 -0.69
N GLY A 746 2.22 0.83 -0.40
CA GLY A 746 2.51 1.61 0.80
C GLY A 746 2.28 3.10 0.56
N ALA A 747 2.29 3.87 1.64
CA ALA A 747 2.16 5.33 1.60
C ALA A 747 3.26 5.99 2.45
N VAL A 748 3.30 7.32 2.41
CA VAL A 748 3.94 8.14 3.43
C VAL A 748 2.86 8.73 4.33
N GLU A 749 3.12 8.69 5.64
CA GLU A 749 2.32 9.35 6.67
C GLU A 749 3.19 10.34 7.43
N TYR A 750 2.63 11.47 7.81
CA TYR A 750 3.35 12.54 8.49
C TYR A 750 2.44 13.39 9.37
N THR A 751 2.99 13.89 10.46
CA THR A 751 2.30 14.82 11.37
C THR A 751 3.21 15.99 11.72
N SER A 752 2.59 17.13 12.03
CA SER A 752 3.27 18.36 12.41
C SER A 752 2.89 18.76 13.83
N HIS A 753 3.86 19.25 14.60
CA HIS A 753 3.63 19.94 15.86
C HIS A 753 3.37 21.42 15.56
N VAL A 754 2.14 21.88 15.79
CA VAL A 754 1.73 23.25 15.49
C VAL A 754 1.77 24.12 16.75
N GLN A 755 2.26 25.34 16.60
CA GLN A 755 2.28 26.36 17.64
C GLN A 755 0.93 26.44 18.38
N ASN A 756 0.96 26.33 19.72
CA ASN A 756 -0.20 26.37 20.62
C ASN A 756 -1.28 25.30 20.39
N ILE A 757 -1.04 24.32 19.51
CA ILE A 757 -1.96 23.19 19.27
C ILE A 757 -1.28 21.88 19.72
N GLY A 758 0.01 21.72 19.44
CA GLY A 758 0.72 20.47 19.70
C GLY A 758 0.77 19.57 18.47
N TRP A 759 1.03 18.29 18.69
CA TRP A 759 1.02 17.27 17.63
C TRP A 759 -0.40 17.06 17.12
N GLN A 760 -0.55 17.00 15.80
CA GLN A 760 -1.83 16.68 15.14
C GLN A 760 -1.88 15.19 14.77
N ASN A 761 -3.03 14.72 14.28
CA ASN A 761 -3.15 13.39 13.70
C ASN A 761 -2.23 13.22 12.47
N TYR A 762 -1.91 11.96 12.14
CA TYR A 762 -1.17 11.66 10.92
C TYR A 762 -1.99 12.00 9.68
N SER A 763 -1.36 12.73 8.77
CA SER A 763 -1.83 12.95 7.41
C SER A 763 -1.16 11.93 6.49
N ARG A 764 -1.88 11.46 5.47
CA ARG A 764 -1.41 10.47 4.49
C ARG A 764 -1.28 11.11 3.11
N ASN A 765 -0.29 10.69 2.31
CA ASN A 765 -0.07 11.06 0.89
C ASN A 765 -0.84 12.31 0.38
N ASN A 766 -0.15 13.45 0.26
CA ASN A 766 -0.69 14.75 -0.21
C ASN A 766 -1.72 15.44 0.69
N GLU A 767 -2.19 14.83 1.79
CA GLU A 767 -3.03 15.52 2.77
C GLU A 767 -2.27 16.66 3.48
N ILE A 768 -2.99 17.61 4.06
CA ILE A 768 -2.37 18.75 4.73
C ILE A 768 -2.06 18.39 6.17
N SER A 769 -0.79 18.50 6.56
CA SER A 769 -0.36 18.47 7.97
C SER A 769 0.07 19.87 8.39
N GLY A 770 -0.52 20.44 9.43
CA GLY A 770 -0.34 21.83 9.86
C GLY A 770 -1.62 22.67 9.76
N THR A 771 -1.47 23.97 9.52
CA THR A 771 -2.59 24.90 9.30
C THR A 771 -2.34 25.80 8.09
N THR A 772 -3.42 26.27 7.46
CA THR A 772 -3.36 27.29 6.39
C THR A 772 -4.21 28.48 6.79
N GLY A 773 -3.66 29.69 6.76
CA GLY A 773 -4.41 30.93 6.99
C GLY A 773 -4.77 31.25 8.45
N ARG A 774 -4.35 30.41 9.41
CA ARG A 774 -4.56 30.63 10.86
C ARG A 774 -3.43 31.39 11.54
N ALA A 775 -2.39 31.77 10.80
CA ALA A 775 -1.17 32.41 11.30
C ALA A 775 -0.35 31.59 12.32
N LEU A 776 -0.67 30.29 12.49
CA LEU A 776 0.04 29.37 13.37
C LEU A 776 1.08 28.60 12.56
N HIS A 777 2.28 28.45 13.12
CA HIS A 777 3.40 27.81 12.45
C HIS A 777 3.65 26.39 12.95
N THR A 778 4.25 25.57 12.11
CA THR A 778 4.81 24.28 12.50
C THR A 778 6.16 24.47 13.19
N GLU A 779 6.43 23.68 14.22
CA GLU A 779 7.68 23.69 15.00
C GLU A 779 8.47 22.38 14.83
N ALA A 780 7.77 21.26 14.61
CA ALA A 780 8.36 19.94 14.39
C ALA A 780 7.50 19.06 13.48
N VAL A 781 8.08 17.96 13.01
CA VAL A 781 7.45 16.96 12.13
C VAL A 781 7.86 15.53 12.51
N ARG A 782 6.98 14.56 12.26
CA ARG A 782 7.29 13.12 12.18
C ARG A 782 6.85 12.61 10.82
N ILE A 783 7.62 11.71 10.22
CA ILE A 783 7.33 11.14 8.90
C ILE A 783 7.66 9.64 8.93
N ARG A 784 6.71 8.81 8.50
CA ARG A 784 6.86 7.36 8.40
C ARG A 784 6.37 6.83 7.05
N LEU A 785 6.89 5.67 6.66
CA LEU A 785 6.36 4.90 5.53
C LEU A 785 5.41 3.82 6.06
N THR A 786 4.47 3.39 5.24
CA THR A 786 3.53 2.30 5.57
C THR A 786 3.60 1.16 4.55
N GLY A 787 2.94 0.04 4.85
CA GLY A 787 2.88 -1.13 3.97
C GLY A 787 4.27 -1.72 3.66
N GLN A 788 4.44 -2.19 2.43
CA GLN A 788 5.70 -2.77 1.97
C GLN A 788 6.80 -1.71 1.82
N LEU A 789 6.45 -0.45 1.53
CA LEU A 789 7.46 0.62 1.47
C LEU A 789 8.26 0.73 2.76
N ASN A 790 7.62 0.64 3.93
CA ASN A 790 8.33 0.67 5.23
C ASN A 790 9.31 -0.50 5.41
N ARG A 791 9.02 -1.66 4.82
CA ARG A 791 9.88 -2.86 4.97
C ARG A 791 11.15 -2.74 4.14
N PHE A 792 11.09 -2.07 3.00
CA PHE A 792 12.18 -2.01 2.03
C PHE A 792 12.86 -0.65 1.92
N TYR A 793 12.30 0.39 2.51
CA TYR A 793 12.83 1.74 2.50
C TYR A 793 12.85 2.35 3.91
N ASP A 794 13.84 3.21 4.13
CA ASP A 794 13.90 4.13 5.24
C ASP A 794 13.62 5.54 4.73
N ILE A 795 12.94 6.35 5.54
CA ILE A 795 12.74 7.76 5.30
C ILE A 795 13.55 8.57 6.31
N TYR A 796 14.40 9.46 5.79
CA TYR A 796 15.18 10.40 6.58
C TYR A 796 14.69 11.82 6.32
N TYR A 797 14.60 12.62 7.37
CA TYR A 797 14.17 14.02 7.27
C TYR A 797 14.82 14.88 8.33
N ARG A 798 14.98 16.16 8.02
CA ARG A 798 15.47 17.15 8.99
C ARG A 798 14.81 18.50 8.79
N VAL A 799 14.85 19.30 9.84
CA VAL A 799 14.18 20.59 9.93
C VAL A 799 15.21 21.69 10.13
N HIS A 800 15.04 22.79 9.40
CA HIS A 800 15.68 24.05 9.72
C HIS A 800 14.79 24.84 10.67
N SER A 801 15.15 24.88 11.95
CA SER A 801 14.42 25.63 12.98
C SER A 801 14.97 27.05 13.07
N ALA A 802 14.07 28.03 13.21
CA ALA A 802 14.47 29.42 13.40
C ALA A 802 15.46 29.54 14.58
N ARG A 803 16.53 30.30 14.40
CA ARG A 803 17.64 30.52 15.37
C ARG A 803 18.55 29.32 15.65
N LEU A 804 18.11 28.08 15.45
CA LEU A 804 18.94 26.88 15.63
C LEU A 804 19.58 26.38 14.33
N GLY A 805 19.02 26.76 13.18
CA GLY A 805 19.48 26.28 11.88
C GLY A 805 19.00 24.85 11.61
N TRP A 806 19.75 24.13 10.76
CA TRP A 806 19.50 22.72 10.49
C TRP A 806 19.80 21.87 11.71
N LEU A 807 18.78 21.16 12.20
CA LEU A 807 18.96 20.05 13.13
C LEU A 807 19.40 18.80 12.37
N ASP A 808 19.82 17.78 13.12
CA ASP A 808 20.26 16.50 12.56
C ASP A 808 19.10 15.74 11.88
N TRP A 809 19.44 14.68 11.16
CA TRP A 809 18.47 13.84 10.45
C TRP A 809 17.73 12.90 11.40
N ALA A 810 16.40 12.98 11.43
CA ALA A 810 15.51 11.97 11.97
C ALA A 810 15.33 10.84 10.96
N LYS A 811 15.01 9.65 11.47
CA LYS A 811 14.72 8.44 10.70
C LYS A 811 13.38 7.86 11.14
N ASN A 812 12.53 7.46 10.19
CA ASN A 812 11.32 6.65 10.41
C ASN A 812 10.56 6.98 11.71
N ASP A 813 9.63 7.92 11.65
CA ASP A 813 8.75 8.27 12.76
C ASP A 813 9.41 8.98 13.96
N GLN A 814 10.74 9.14 13.96
CA GLN A 814 11.44 9.97 14.94
C GLN A 814 11.04 11.45 14.85
N TYR A 815 11.05 12.16 15.97
CA TYR A 815 10.80 13.58 15.97
C TYR A 815 11.91 14.35 15.24
N ALA A 816 11.54 15.38 14.46
CA ALA A 816 12.47 16.35 13.87
C ALA A 816 11.96 17.78 14.10
N GLY A 817 12.85 18.72 14.45
CA GLY A 817 12.48 20.12 14.72
C GLY A 817 12.49 20.46 16.21
N THR A 818 11.54 21.28 16.67
CA THR A 818 11.46 21.70 18.06
C THR A 818 10.05 21.63 18.62
N SER A 819 9.92 21.51 19.94
CA SER A 819 8.66 21.84 20.64
C SER A 819 8.97 22.65 21.88
N ARG A 820 7.97 23.36 22.43
CA ARG A 820 8.06 24.20 23.65
C ARG A 820 8.96 25.43 23.53
N LEU A 821 9.69 25.57 22.43
CA LEU A 821 10.59 26.69 22.17
C LEU A 821 9.93 27.85 21.43
N ASN A 822 8.74 27.64 20.84
CA ASN A 822 8.06 28.62 19.98
C ASN A 822 8.97 29.07 18.82
N LEU A 823 9.71 28.12 18.25
CA LEU A 823 10.62 28.33 17.13
C LEU A 823 10.02 27.72 15.86
N PRO A 824 9.69 28.53 14.85
CA PRO A 824 9.12 28.02 13.61
C PRO A 824 10.11 27.18 12.81
N MET A 825 9.57 26.17 12.15
CA MET A 825 10.20 25.54 11.00
C MET A 825 10.28 26.57 9.85
N GLU A 826 11.46 26.73 9.27
CA GLU A 826 11.71 27.60 8.12
C GLU A 826 11.92 26.79 6.83
N ALA A 827 12.49 25.58 6.95
CA ALA A 827 12.69 24.67 5.84
C ALA A 827 12.70 23.20 6.30
N ILE A 828 12.46 22.28 5.37
CA ILE A 828 12.55 20.83 5.56
C ILE A 828 13.26 20.17 4.37
N GLN A 829 14.00 19.10 4.66
CA GLN A 829 14.50 18.15 3.66
C GLN A 829 14.00 16.75 4.00
N VAL A 830 13.59 15.99 2.98
CA VAL A 830 13.11 14.61 3.12
C VAL A 830 13.75 13.75 2.03
N VAL A 831 14.26 12.58 2.41
CA VAL A 831 14.92 11.63 1.51
C VAL A 831 14.40 10.23 1.81
N ILE A 832 13.99 9.51 0.76
CA ILE A 832 13.71 8.07 0.83
C ILE A 832 14.92 7.29 0.32
N VAL A 833 15.34 6.28 1.07
CA VAL A 833 16.49 5.43 0.73
C VAL A 833 16.16 3.97 0.98
N LYS A 834 16.90 3.04 0.36
CA LYS A 834 16.74 1.61 0.65
C LYS A 834 16.96 1.33 2.15
N LYS A 835 16.20 0.39 2.70
CA LYS A 835 16.27 0.01 4.12
C LYS A 835 17.71 -0.29 4.52
N GLY A 836 18.15 0.30 5.63
CA GLY A 836 19.50 0.12 6.16
C GLY A 836 20.57 0.99 5.50
N ALA A 837 20.24 1.78 4.48
CA ALA A 837 21.18 2.75 3.93
C ALA A 837 21.53 3.84 4.96
N ALA A 838 22.75 4.38 4.86
CA ALA A 838 23.25 5.41 5.74
C ALA A 838 22.41 6.71 5.62
N ALA A 839 22.25 7.41 6.74
CA ALA A 839 21.62 8.72 6.75
C ALA A 839 22.43 9.73 5.91
N PRO A 840 21.79 10.76 5.32
CA PRO A 840 22.52 11.79 4.56
C PRO A 840 23.47 12.65 5.43
N GLY A 841 23.36 12.59 6.75
CA GLY A 841 24.19 13.33 7.69
C GLY A 841 24.04 12.82 9.13
N PRO A 842 24.54 13.57 10.13
CA PRO A 842 24.41 13.20 11.53
C PRO A 842 22.94 13.02 11.95
N THR A 843 22.69 12.14 12.92
CA THR A 843 21.34 11.77 13.41
C THR A 843 21.22 11.93 14.93
N THR A 844 22.10 12.69 15.57
CA THR A 844 22.25 12.67 17.04
C THR A 844 21.21 13.57 17.71
N ASN A 845 20.95 14.74 17.13
CA ASN A 845 20.07 15.77 17.70
C ASN A 845 19.02 16.26 16.68
N PRO A 846 18.16 15.38 16.14
CA PRO A 846 17.18 15.80 15.14
C PRO A 846 16.04 16.63 15.73
N TYR A 847 15.86 16.55 17.06
CA TYR A 847 14.77 17.18 17.80
C TYR A 847 15.25 17.80 19.10
N GLN A 848 14.73 18.99 19.45
CA GLN A 848 15.05 19.68 20.70
C GLN A 848 13.81 20.26 21.38
N THR A 849 13.72 20.08 22.70
CA THR A 849 12.66 20.70 23.54
C THR A 849 13.20 21.81 24.45
N SER A 850 14.52 22.01 24.46
CA SER A 850 15.21 23.05 25.22
C SER A 850 16.42 23.56 24.45
N ILE A 851 16.77 24.83 24.62
CA ILE A 851 18.02 25.40 24.13
C ILE A 851 19.10 25.18 25.20
N ASN A 852 20.14 24.42 24.85
CA ASN A 852 21.14 24.00 25.83
C ASN A 852 22.35 24.93 25.85
N HIS A 853 22.80 25.34 27.03
CA HIS A 853 24.01 26.13 27.25
C HIS A 853 24.95 25.40 28.21
N LEU A 854 26.26 25.64 28.08
CA LEU A 854 27.27 25.11 28.98
C LEU A 854 27.92 26.24 29.79
N PHE A 855 27.87 26.12 31.12
CA PHE A 855 28.57 27.02 32.04
C PHE A 855 29.83 26.33 32.54
N VAL A 856 30.95 27.03 32.48
CA VAL A 856 32.26 26.54 32.89
C VAL A 856 32.77 27.42 34.03
N MET A 857 33.08 26.80 35.17
CA MET A 857 33.75 27.51 36.27
C MET A 857 35.24 27.40 36.03
N GLY A 858 35.93 28.54 35.92
CA GLY A 858 37.36 28.61 35.59
C GLY A 858 38.25 27.73 36.46
N HIS A 859 39.41 27.38 35.92
CA HIS A 859 40.45 26.56 36.57
C HIS A 859 40.00 25.14 36.93
N GLY A 860 40.72 24.48 37.86
CA GLY A 860 40.70 23.03 38.07
C GLY A 860 41.06 22.57 39.47
N VAL A 861 40.81 21.31 39.83
CA VAL A 861 41.18 20.78 41.17
C VAL A 861 42.66 21.02 41.50
N ASN A 862 43.55 21.01 40.50
CA ASN A 862 44.99 21.26 40.66
C ASN A 862 45.43 22.69 40.28
N ASP A 863 44.52 23.54 39.82
CA ASP A 863 44.77 24.94 39.49
C ASP A 863 43.81 25.81 40.31
N PRO A 864 44.26 26.47 41.39
CA PRO A 864 43.39 27.31 42.21
C PRO A 864 43.02 28.64 41.51
N GLY A 865 43.65 28.97 40.38
CA GLY A 865 43.56 30.28 39.77
C GLY A 865 44.20 31.38 40.62
N ALA A 866 43.80 32.62 40.40
CA ALA A 866 44.31 33.74 41.17
C ALA A 866 43.90 33.60 42.66
N SER A 867 44.77 34.05 43.57
CA SER A 867 44.56 33.92 45.01
C SER A 867 45.00 35.18 45.75
N TYR A 868 44.12 35.75 46.58
CA TYR A 868 44.42 36.91 47.39
C TYR A 868 43.52 36.99 48.62
N ASN A 869 44.07 37.46 49.75
CA ASN A 869 43.34 37.69 51.01
C ASN A 869 42.45 36.50 51.46
N GLY A 870 42.99 35.27 51.35
CA GLY A 870 42.29 34.05 51.77
C GLY A 870 41.20 33.55 50.81
N VAL A 871 41.05 34.17 49.64
CA VAL A 871 40.12 33.74 48.59
C VAL A 871 40.93 33.29 47.39
N ASN A 872 40.59 32.14 46.80
CA ASN A 872 41.07 31.74 45.49
C ASN A 872 39.91 31.63 44.50
N GLU A 873 40.22 31.86 43.23
CA GLU A 873 39.26 32.02 42.15
C GLU A 873 38.45 30.76 41.87
N ARG A 874 39.10 29.60 41.84
CA ARG A 874 38.43 28.31 41.63
C ARG A 874 37.38 28.05 42.71
N ASP A 875 37.76 28.18 43.98
CA ASP A 875 36.87 27.89 45.10
C ASP A 875 35.76 28.93 45.20
N PHE A 876 36.04 30.19 44.83
CA PHE A 876 35.02 31.23 44.76
C PHE A 876 33.97 30.93 43.67
N THR A 877 34.41 30.70 42.43
CA THR A 877 33.48 30.46 41.31
C THR A 877 32.65 29.19 41.52
N ARG A 878 33.24 28.13 42.09
CA ARG A 878 32.56 26.83 42.30
C ARG A 878 31.78 26.77 43.62
N GLY A 879 32.33 27.30 44.70
CA GLY A 879 31.76 27.19 46.04
C GLY A 879 30.78 28.30 46.38
N GLU A 880 30.97 29.51 45.83
CA GLU A 880 30.14 30.68 46.15
C GLU A 880 29.19 31.03 44.98
N LEU A 881 29.69 31.17 43.76
CA LEU A 881 28.88 31.62 42.61
C LEU A 881 28.00 30.51 42.02
N MET A 882 28.58 29.35 41.72
CA MET A 882 27.90 28.26 41.01
C MET A 882 26.57 27.81 41.67
N PRO A 883 26.45 27.69 43.01
CA PRO A 883 25.17 27.31 43.64
C PRO A 883 24.04 28.30 43.34
N HIS A 884 24.35 29.59 43.21
CA HIS A 884 23.37 30.61 42.83
C HIS A 884 23.00 30.50 41.35
N LEU A 885 23.99 30.28 40.47
CA LEU A 885 23.73 30.03 39.04
C LEU A 885 22.86 28.79 38.83
N GLN A 886 23.12 27.70 39.54
CA GLN A 886 22.33 26.47 39.49
C GLN A 886 20.89 26.70 39.94
N ARG A 887 20.69 27.45 41.03
CA ARG A 887 19.35 27.77 41.54
C ARG A 887 18.51 28.56 40.54
N TRP A 888 19.10 29.54 39.86
CA TRP A 888 18.40 30.30 38.81
C TRP A 888 18.23 29.50 37.52
N ALA A 889 19.24 28.73 37.12
CA ALA A 889 19.16 27.82 35.98
C ALA A 889 18.02 26.80 36.09
N ALA A 890 17.74 26.30 37.31
CA ALA A 890 16.67 25.36 37.57
C ALA A 890 15.25 25.93 37.33
N ARG A 891 15.12 27.26 37.19
CA ARG A 891 13.84 27.96 36.93
C ARG A 891 13.59 28.21 35.45
N LEU A 892 14.55 27.90 34.59
CA LEU A 892 14.39 28.05 33.14
C LEU A 892 13.39 27.00 32.61
N THR A 893 12.53 27.44 31.71
CA THR A 893 11.47 26.65 31.09
C THR A 893 11.77 26.33 29.62
N ARG A 894 12.53 27.19 28.93
CA ARG A 894 12.90 27.01 27.52
C ARG A 894 14.38 26.70 27.32
N ASN A 895 15.21 27.14 28.24
CA ASN A 895 16.65 26.92 28.20
C ASN A 895 17.08 25.91 29.25
N ARG A 896 18.19 25.21 29.03
CA ARG A 896 18.86 24.40 30.06
C ARG A 896 20.31 24.80 30.13
N ILE A 897 20.81 24.99 31.35
CA ILE A 897 22.23 25.23 31.61
C ILE A 897 22.82 23.96 32.19
N THR A 898 23.79 23.39 31.48
CA THR A 898 24.65 22.32 31.98
C THR A 898 25.90 22.95 32.57
N PHE A 899 26.42 22.40 33.66
CA PHE A 899 27.65 22.85 34.28
C PHE A 899 28.78 21.87 33.94
N TYR A 900 29.92 22.40 33.50
CA TYR A 900 31.10 21.60 33.23
C TYR A 900 31.62 20.93 34.52
N ASN A 901 32.26 19.78 34.38
CA ASN A 901 32.71 18.98 35.51
C ASN A 901 33.63 19.80 36.42
N THR A 902 33.22 20.01 37.68
CA THR A 902 33.99 20.79 38.66
C THR A 902 35.22 20.04 39.17
N ALA A 903 35.35 18.73 38.93
CA ALA A 903 36.60 18.02 39.19
C ALA A 903 37.67 18.26 38.08
N ALA A 904 37.25 18.81 36.94
CA ALA A 904 38.08 18.99 35.75
C ALA A 904 38.54 20.44 35.58
N ASP A 905 39.36 20.66 34.56
CA ASP A 905 39.84 21.96 34.10
C ASP A 905 39.73 21.98 32.58
N MET A 906 38.80 22.77 32.04
CA MET A 906 38.53 22.75 30.61
C MET A 906 39.76 23.19 29.80
N TYR A 907 40.61 24.07 30.30
CA TYR A 907 41.83 24.48 29.60
C TYR A 907 42.83 23.31 29.53
N GLN A 908 43.09 22.63 30.65
CA GLN A 908 43.99 21.47 30.69
C GLN A 908 43.46 20.30 29.86
N ASP A 909 42.15 20.10 29.85
CA ASP A 909 41.51 19.08 29.03
C ASP A 909 41.63 19.41 27.54
N SER A 910 41.42 20.68 27.15
CA SER A 910 41.63 21.15 25.78
C SER A 910 43.08 20.99 25.32
N GLN A 911 44.07 21.17 26.20
CA GLN A 911 45.48 20.89 25.85
C GLN A 911 45.71 19.41 25.46
N ARG A 912 44.86 18.50 25.93
CA ARG A 912 44.89 17.06 25.62
C ARG A 912 43.91 16.68 24.50
N MET A 913 43.45 17.66 23.71
CA MET A 913 42.40 17.50 22.69
C MET A 913 41.06 16.97 23.25
N GLN A 914 40.79 17.23 24.53
CA GLN A 914 39.50 17.02 25.19
C GLN A 914 38.82 18.38 25.43
N GLY A 915 37.98 18.52 26.46
CA GLY A 915 37.37 19.79 26.83
C GLY A 915 36.64 20.45 25.66
N ALA A 916 37.10 21.64 25.25
CA ALA A 916 36.52 22.41 24.15
C ALA A 916 36.47 21.67 22.81
N TYR A 917 37.34 20.68 22.58
CA TYR A 917 37.31 19.84 21.36
C TYR A 917 36.17 18.81 21.37
N THR A 918 35.76 18.35 22.56
CA THR A 918 34.83 17.22 22.71
C THR A 918 33.44 17.64 23.19
N ILE A 919 33.23 18.90 23.62
CA ILE A 919 31.88 19.34 23.96
C ILE A 919 30.93 19.20 22.77
N SER A 920 29.67 18.84 23.03
CA SER A 920 28.67 18.68 21.98
C SER A 920 28.46 19.97 21.19
N SER A 921 28.35 19.87 19.86
CA SER A 921 27.94 20.98 19.00
C SER A 921 26.47 21.37 19.18
N SER A 922 25.68 20.59 19.94
CA SER A 922 24.30 20.94 20.28
C SER A 922 24.16 22.04 21.34
N PHE A 923 25.26 22.45 22.00
CA PHE A 923 25.23 23.62 22.87
C PHE A 923 25.12 24.92 22.06
N SER A 924 24.07 25.70 22.35
CA SER A 924 23.86 27.03 21.77
C SER A 924 24.94 28.02 22.20
N SER A 925 25.52 27.84 23.38
CA SER A 925 26.72 28.58 23.79
C SER A 925 27.47 27.98 24.97
N VAL A 926 28.72 28.40 25.11
CA VAL A 926 29.56 28.16 26.29
C VAL A 926 29.89 29.50 26.97
N SER A 927 29.73 29.57 28.29
CA SER A 927 30.11 30.74 29.11
C SER A 927 31.04 30.31 30.23
N GLU A 928 32.24 30.87 30.28
CA GLU A 928 33.25 30.59 31.29
C GLU A 928 33.34 31.76 32.29
N PHE A 929 33.46 31.48 33.59
CA PHE A 929 33.44 32.50 34.65
C PHE A 929 34.74 32.50 35.46
N HIS A 930 35.30 33.69 35.63
CA HIS A 930 36.61 33.97 36.24
C HIS A 930 36.56 35.24 37.12
N LEU A 931 37.63 35.45 37.88
CA LEU A 931 37.97 36.67 38.60
C LEU A 931 39.39 37.12 38.21
N ASP A 932 39.50 38.31 37.64
CA ASP A 932 40.78 38.83 37.14
C ASP A 932 41.77 39.15 38.27
N SER A 933 43.04 39.32 37.92
CA SER A 933 44.11 39.67 38.86
C SER A 933 44.98 40.79 38.31
N GLY A 934 45.36 41.73 39.17
CA GLY A 934 46.12 42.91 38.77
C GLY A 934 46.85 43.54 39.95
N VAL A 935 47.05 44.86 39.87
CA VAL A 935 47.73 45.59 40.94
C VAL A 935 46.83 45.61 42.17
N ILE A 936 47.32 45.05 43.27
CA ILE A 936 46.60 44.89 44.54
C ILE A 936 46.00 46.23 44.99
N GLY A 937 44.69 46.25 45.22
CA GLY A 937 43.95 47.44 45.69
C GLY A 937 43.79 48.57 44.66
N VAL A 938 44.30 48.42 43.43
CA VAL A 938 44.23 49.42 42.36
C VAL A 938 43.38 48.94 41.19
N SER A 939 43.64 47.73 40.69
CA SER A 939 42.80 47.13 39.66
C SER A 939 41.39 46.86 40.22
N THR A 940 40.34 47.24 39.50
CA THR A 940 38.94 47.12 39.93
C THR A 940 38.01 47.03 38.73
N GLY A 941 36.85 46.42 38.95
CA GLY A 941 35.79 46.20 37.97
C GLY A 941 36.00 44.93 37.15
N GLY A 942 34.94 44.49 36.46
CA GLY A 942 34.98 43.30 35.61
C GLY A 942 34.81 43.62 34.13
N HIS A 943 34.83 42.57 33.31
CA HIS A 943 34.64 42.66 31.85
C HIS A 943 34.27 41.31 31.23
N VAL A 944 33.82 41.33 29.96
CA VAL A 944 33.55 40.10 29.18
C VAL A 944 34.55 40.00 28.04
N ILE A 945 35.27 38.90 27.99
CA ILE A 945 36.17 38.54 26.90
C ILE A 945 35.40 37.80 25.81
N ALA A 946 35.58 38.24 24.57
CA ALA A 946 34.98 37.61 23.40
C ALA A 946 35.95 37.58 22.19
N HIS A 947 35.70 36.69 21.22
CA HIS A 947 36.65 36.44 20.13
C HIS A 947 36.70 37.60 19.13
N ARG A 948 37.89 38.09 18.78
CA ARG A 948 38.10 39.26 17.91
C ARG A 948 37.55 39.09 16.50
N ASN A 949 37.66 37.90 15.92
CA ASN A 949 37.23 37.61 14.55
C ASN A 949 35.87 36.86 14.50
N GLY A 950 35.17 36.75 15.62
CA GLY A 950 33.84 36.13 15.69
C GLY A 950 32.72 37.18 15.61
N ASN A 951 31.48 36.74 15.42
CA ASN A 951 30.29 37.59 15.62
C ASN A 951 30.04 37.80 17.12
N SER A 952 31.01 38.43 17.78
CA SER A 952 31.20 38.43 19.24
C SER A 952 30.62 39.66 19.93
N LEU A 953 30.10 40.62 19.17
CA LEU A 953 29.40 41.81 19.69
C LEU A 953 27.90 41.51 19.81
N THR A 954 27.57 40.50 20.62
CA THR A 954 26.21 40.00 20.78
C THR A 954 25.49 40.71 21.93
N ALA A 955 24.15 40.76 21.85
CA ALA A 955 23.33 41.30 22.94
C ALA A 955 23.59 40.59 24.27
N GLN A 956 23.84 39.27 24.24
CA GLN A 956 24.14 38.46 25.41
C GLN A 956 25.45 38.89 26.08
N ASN A 957 26.52 39.14 25.31
CA ASN A 957 27.81 39.57 25.87
C ASN A 957 27.68 40.94 26.55
N TYR A 958 26.97 41.88 25.92
CA TYR A 958 26.69 43.19 26.52
C TYR A 958 25.78 43.10 27.75
N ALA A 959 24.80 42.19 27.75
CA ALA A 959 23.92 41.99 28.91
C ALA A 959 24.72 41.49 30.13
N ILE A 960 25.65 40.54 29.95
CA ILE A 960 26.56 40.09 31.02
C ILE A 960 27.44 41.25 31.50
N ALA A 961 28.03 42.03 30.57
CA ALA A 961 28.82 43.20 30.93
C ALA A 961 28.00 44.26 31.69
N ASN A 962 26.70 44.38 31.40
CA ASN A 962 25.79 45.26 32.14
C ASN A 962 25.57 44.78 33.58
N VAL A 963 25.42 43.47 33.80
CA VAL A 963 25.33 42.89 35.15
C VAL A 963 26.59 43.24 35.94
N ILE A 964 27.76 43.01 35.36
CA ILE A 964 29.05 43.35 35.99
C ILE A 964 29.13 44.85 36.33
N ARG A 965 28.79 45.72 35.38
CA ARG A 965 28.79 47.17 35.60
C ARG A 965 27.92 47.60 36.78
N ASN A 966 26.75 47.00 36.90
CA ASN A 966 25.74 47.42 37.88
C ASN A 966 26.10 47.02 39.32
N TYR A 967 26.78 45.88 39.49
CA TYR A 967 27.04 45.32 40.82
C TYR A 967 28.51 45.41 41.26
N VAL A 968 29.45 45.53 40.33
CA VAL A 968 30.90 45.58 40.63
C VAL A 968 31.55 46.82 40.02
N GLY A 969 31.14 47.20 38.80
CA GLY A 969 31.77 48.24 37.99
C GLY A 969 32.55 47.64 36.81
N LEU A 970 32.76 48.41 35.75
CA LEU A 970 33.57 47.97 34.61
C LEU A 970 35.04 48.31 34.80
N TRP A 971 35.92 47.38 34.41
CA TRP A 971 37.34 47.65 34.31
C TRP A 971 37.60 48.85 33.40
N GLY A 972 38.43 49.80 33.86
CA GLY A 972 38.62 51.10 33.21
C GLY A 972 38.94 51.03 31.71
N SER A 973 39.73 50.02 31.30
CA SER A 973 40.16 49.85 29.91
C SER A 973 39.04 49.39 28.95
N VAL A 974 37.92 48.88 29.45
CA VAL A 974 36.78 48.41 28.63
C VAL A 974 35.55 49.31 28.75
N GLN A 975 35.62 50.44 29.46
CA GLN A 975 34.46 51.33 29.60
C GLN A 975 33.99 51.85 28.23
N ASN A 976 34.92 52.24 27.36
CA ASN A 976 34.63 52.73 26.00
C ASN A 976 34.11 51.64 25.05
N THR A 977 34.28 50.37 25.40
CA THR A 977 33.76 49.23 24.63
C THR A 977 32.49 48.66 25.25
N GLY A 978 31.90 49.34 26.24
CA GLY A 978 30.71 48.88 26.96
C GLY A 978 30.95 47.68 27.89
N GLY A 979 32.22 47.33 28.15
CA GLY A 979 32.63 46.20 28.99
C GLY A 979 33.17 44.99 28.22
N ILE A 980 33.38 45.10 26.90
CA ILE A 980 33.84 43.99 26.05
C ILE A 980 35.35 44.09 25.76
N ASN A 981 36.06 42.99 25.97
CA ASN A 981 37.48 42.83 25.66
C ASN A 981 37.67 41.82 24.52
N LEU A 982 38.10 42.28 23.33
CA LEU A 982 38.24 41.41 22.16
C LEU A 982 39.63 40.75 22.07
N ARG A 983 39.66 39.42 22.19
CA ARG A 983 40.87 38.59 22.23
C ARG A 983 40.88 37.51 21.15
N ALA A 984 42.04 36.91 20.89
CA ALA A 984 42.21 35.79 19.95
C ALA A 984 43.31 34.81 20.39
N ASP A 985 43.71 34.88 21.66
CA ASP A 985 44.86 34.19 22.25
C ASP A 985 44.46 33.19 23.35
N LEU A 986 43.16 32.92 23.51
CA LEU A 986 42.65 31.90 24.43
C LEU A 986 42.34 30.59 23.69
N LEU A 987 42.88 29.47 24.19
CA LEU A 987 42.76 28.15 23.57
C LEU A 987 41.29 27.71 23.40
N ASN A 988 40.53 27.65 24.50
CA ASN A 988 39.13 27.22 24.50
C ASN A 988 38.28 28.06 23.53
N MET A 989 38.47 29.38 23.55
CA MET A 989 37.78 30.33 22.69
C MET A 989 38.06 30.06 21.20
N ASN A 990 39.33 29.88 20.83
CA ASN A 990 39.72 29.64 19.45
C ASN A 990 39.20 28.30 18.93
N VAL A 991 39.25 27.25 19.77
CA VAL A 991 38.70 25.92 19.43
C VAL A 991 37.20 26.02 19.19
N LEU A 992 36.44 26.61 20.11
CA LEU A 992 34.99 26.69 19.99
C LEU A 992 34.54 27.60 18.85
N GLN A 993 35.24 28.71 18.62
CA GLN A 993 35.02 29.57 17.46
C GLN A 993 35.23 28.79 16.14
N SER A 994 36.26 27.94 16.04
CA SER A 994 36.49 27.12 14.84
C SER A 994 35.41 26.07 14.61
N ARG A 995 34.74 25.63 15.69
CA ARG A 995 33.61 24.68 15.67
C ARG A 995 32.25 25.36 15.53
N GLY A 996 32.21 26.68 15.40
CA GLY A 996 30.98 27.46 15.28
C GLY A 996 30.15 27.55 16.57
N ILE A 997 30.72 27.22 17.74
CA ILE A 997 30.04 27.27 19.03
C ILE A 997 30.33 28.63 19.70
N PRO A 998 29.33 29.47 19.97
CA PRO A 998 29.54 30.76 20.63
C PRO A 998 30.16 30.59 22.03
N TYR A 999 31.29 31.24 22.26
CA TYR A 999 32.02 31.23 23.54
C TYR A 999 32.22 32.65 24.08
N ARG A 1000 32.16 32.80 25.40
CA ARG A 1000 32.52 34.02 26.14
C ARG A 1000 33.17 33.66 27.47
N LEU A 1001 34.04 34.54 27.96
CA LEU A 1001 34.59 34.44 29.31
C LEU A 1001 34.26 35.72 30.08
N ALA A 1002 33.63 35.61 31.25
CA ALA A 1002 33.25 36.73 32.09
C ALA A 1002 34.18 36.83 33.31
N GLU A 1003 34.95 37.92 33.34
CA GLU A 1003 35.77 38.33 34.48
C GLU A 1003 34.88 39.19 35.39
N LEU A 1004 34.38 38.64 36.49
CA LEU A 1004 33.33 39.32 37.28
C LEU A 1004 33.85 40.52 38.07
N GLY A 1005 35.16 40.56 38.35
CA GLY A 1005 35.86 41.59 39.09
C GLY A 1005 37.29 41.15 39.38
N PHE A 1006 38.11 41.99 40.01
CA PHE A 1006 39.48 41.62 40.37
C PHE A 1006 39.54 40.95 41.75
N ILE A 1007 40.01 39.70 41.84
CA ILE A 1007 40.17 39.00 43.13
C ILE A 1007 41.19 39.70 44.05
N THR A 1008 42.15 40.40 43.46
CA THR A 1008 43.17 41.21 44.15
C THR A 1008 42.62 42.53 44.72
N ASN A 1009 41.32 42.79 44.54
CA ASN A 1009 40.59 43.90 45.12
C ASN A 1009 39.49 43.40 46.06
N THR A 1010 39.65 43.63 47.36
CA THR A 1010 38.69 43.16 48.36
C THR A 1010 37.31 43.79 48.22
N ASN A 1011 37.21 45.00 47.65
CA ASN A 1011 35.93 45.65 47.41
C ASN A 1011 35.17 44.97 46.27
N ASP A 1012 35.85 44.58 45.19
CA ASP A 1012 35.22 43.83 44.10
C ASP A 1012 34.67 42.48 44.62
N VAL A 1013 35.47 41.72 45.36
CA VAL A 1013 35.04 40.45 45.97
C VAL A 1013 33.86 40.65 46.93
N ALA A 1014 33.90 41.70 47.77
CA ALA A 1014 32.80 42.04 48.68
C ALA A 1014 31.53 42.45 47.92
N ASN A 1015 31.67 43.25 46.86
CA ASN A 1015 30.56 43.67 46.01
C ASN A 1015 29.92 42.48 45.30
N ILE A 1016 30.71 41.53 44.80
CA ILE A 1016 30.18 40.29 44.22
C ILE A 1016 29.42 39.50 45.28
N ARG A 1017 30.01 39.24 46.46
CA ARG A 1017 29.35 38.48 47.54
C ARG A 1017 28.04 39.12 47.99
N ASN A 1018 28.02 40.43 48.19
CA ASN A 1018 26.84 41.17 48.62
C ASN A 1018 25.71 41.12 47.59
N ASN A 1019 26.03 40.92 46.31
CA ASN A 1019 25.07 40.91 45.21
C ASN A 1019 25.02 39.57 44.46
N ILE A 1020 25.57 38.49 45.03
CA ILE A 1020 25.87 37.26 44.29
C ILE A 1020 24.63 36.59 43.71
N ASP A 1021 23.49 36.71 44.39
CA ASP A 1021 22.21 36.21 43.90
C ASP A 1021 21.71 36.99 42.68
N MET A 1022 21.78 38.32 42.72
CA MET A 1022 21.35 39.18 41.61
C MET A 1022 22.30 39.10 40.42
N ILE A 1023 23.60 38.97 40.67
CA ILE A 1023 24.60 38.72 39.63
C ILE A 1023 24.32 37.37 38.96
N ALA A 1024 24.09 36.31 39.74
CA ALA A 1024 23.80 34.99 39.20
C ALA A 1024 22.50 34.97 38.38
N LYS A 1025 21.43 35.60 38.89
CA LYS A 1025 20.17 35.76 38.14
C LYS A 1025 20.42 36.48 36.82
N GLY A 1026 21.06 37.65 36.88
CA GLY A 1026 21.32 38.48 35.70
C GLY A 1026 22.21 37.77 34.68
N ILE A 1027 23.20 36.98 35.10
CA ILE A 1027 24.02 36.16 34.21
C ILE A 1027 23.16 35.09 33.50
N VAL A 1028 22.33 34.36 34.25
CA VAL A 1028 21.46 33.33 33.67
C VAL A 1028 20.53 33.96 32.62
N GLU A 1029 19.81 35.03 32.97
CA GLU A 1029 18.93 35.77 32.05
C GLU A 1029 19.71 36.32 30.84
N SER A 1030 20.93 36.83 31.05
CA SER A 1030 21.76 37.39 29.97
C SER A 1030 22.26 36.35 28.99
N VAL A 1031 22.60 35.13 29.45
CA VAL A 1031 23.09 34.07 28.56
C VAL A 1031 21.93 33.44 27.78
N THR A 1032 20.80 33.18 28.44
CA THR A 1032 19.67 32.45 27.84
C THR A 1032 18.71 33.37 27.09
N GLY A 1033 18.65 34.67 27.45
CA GLY A 1033 17.62 35.60 27.00
C GLY A 1033 16.23 35.28 27.56
N GLU A 1034 16.13 34.39 28.55
CA GLU A 1034 14.89 34.04 29.24
C GLU A 1034 14.79 34.81 30.56
N ASN A 1035 13.72 35.58 30.72
CA ASN A 1035 13.47 36.36 31.93
C ASN A 1035 12.96 35.44 33.06
N LEU A 1036 13.52 35.58 34.26
CA LEU A 1036 13.29 34.72 35.44
C LEU A 1036 12.59 35.42 36.61
#